data_AF-E2Q3L6-F1
#
_entry.id   AF-E2Q3L6-F1
#
_cell.length_a   1.000
_cell.length_b   1.000
_cell.length_c   1.000
_cell.angle_alpha   90.00
_cell.angle_beta   90.00
_cell.angle_gamma   90.00
#
_symmetry.space_group_name_H-M   'P 1'
#
loop_
_entity.id
_entity.type
_entity.pdbx_description
1 polymer ?
#
loop_
_entity_poly.entity_id
_entity_poly.type
_entity_poly.pdbx_seq_one_letter_code
_entity_poly.pdbx_strand_id
1 'polypeptide(L)'
;MRFSSQIPFEIPYNPRPLLSVYHSGTQDGSRKTSGAPVKISFLIHTIYGIGGTIRTTLNLAEELVGRHEIEIVSIFKHRDDSAFDIDPRISLVPLFNNNKKSPGCELENPLHKEPAEAFPRNEARYKEYSKLIDQRVRDHYAASDADVVIGTRPGLVAYVSQFAPGGAVVIGQEHMTHNHHKKALREEMRPFLADLDAFVTVSEGDAAVWREHMPLEDTRILSIPNSVPQPTVAPSDLSGNLVVAAGRLSREKQYEILIKAFAKVAAKHPDWTLRMCGWGGEKDNLRRHILKYKLANQVQLMGPRSPIDPEWVKGAIAVSTSRHESFGMTLVEAMRNGLPVVSTDCNYGPREIITSGEDGLLVPVGKADAVARALLTLIEDEELRRRMGKAAIENSRRFDPGAVAQRYLDLFAELGAEDTTGRRAPAAPADSAAKAAPAAAEFAPVADCVAEADGSLTVTVVSPAPEDAFRTYPGLQLVCSRTRSDGTADERVYPFNRAGTVVIPADDEFAEGRWTCRAEHPATGRRAPLSCRSVDQRGSLRVTDRMAVDAGVRHLVAHRQAPAQHLALRSWVRPVHVEAGRIRRNGPDMILEGRVFGPVEPSGEPALVLRRRGDATDELVLPGTREGTRGFQVTLPGAALARRQSGEKDLWDVRLRFTSGHEPVRVGRLLDDVIQKGDVFVYPDALTHKPRPLLLARRALRKLQRREQRLVKISLIYGGENELLVRVTDR
;
A
#
# COMPACT_ATOMS: atom_id res chain seq x y z
N MET A 1 -28.93 49.04 -15.38
CA MET A 1 -29.56 49.38 -16.67
C MET A 1 -28.63 48.96 -17.81
N ARG A 2 -29.14 48.11 -18.72
CA ARG A 2 -28.66 47.80 -20.11
C ARG A 2 -27.25 47.20 -20.29
N PHE A 3 -27.14 45.89 -20.59
CA PHE A 3 -26.91 45.23 -21.92
C PHE A 3 -25.42 45.26 -22.33
N SER A 4 -24.74 44.27 -22.94
CA SER A 4 -24.99 42.98 -23.61
C SER A 4 -23.57 42.39 -23.83
N SER A 5 -23.23 41.11 -23.73
CA SER A 5 -23.53 40.07 -24.72
C SER A 5 -22.92 38.74 -24.24
N GLN A 6 -23.75 37.71 -24.15
CA GLN A 6 -23.34 36.30 -24.11
C GLN A 6 -23.35 35.78 -25.55
N ILE A 7 -22.29 35.09 -25.95
CA ILE A 7 -22.29 34.18 -27.09
C ILE A 7 -22.04 32.79 -26.50
N PRO A 8 -22.97 31.83 -26.58
CA PRO A 8 -22.69 30.44 -26.27
C PRO A 8 -22.10 29.77 -27.53
N PHE A 9 -20.88 29.25 -27.43
CA PHE A 9 -20.36 28.29 -28.39
C PHE A 9 -20.92 26.90 -28.02
N GLU A 10 -21.97 26.48 -28.71
CA GLU A 10 -22.34 25.06 -28.81
C GLU A 10 -21.47 24.42 -29.91
N ILE A 11 -20.60 23.48 -29.52
CA ILE A 11 -19.97 22.56 -30.47
C ILE A 11 -20.83 21.28 -30.46
N PRO A 12 -21.45 20.88 -31.58
CA PRO A 12 -22.16 19.61 -31.64
C PRO A 12 -21.16 18.47 -31.58
N TYR A 13 -21.15 17.75 -30.45
CA TYR A 13 -20.49 16.45 -30.31
C TYR A 13 -21.27 15.45 -31.17
N ASN A 14 -20.69 15.07 -32.30
CA ASN A 14 -21.23 14.06 -33.21
C ASN A 14 -20.43 12.76 -32.99
N PRO A 15 -20.94 11.79 -32.21
CA PRO A 15 -20.26 10.51 -32.07
C PRO A 15 -20.50 9.72 -33.36
N ARG A 16 -19.51 9.71 -34.26
CA ARG A 16 -19.50 8.68 -35.31
C ARG A 16 -19.20 7.34 -34.63
N PRO A 17 -19.98 6.28 -34.92
CA PRO A 17 -19.78 4.97 -34.32
C PRO A 17 -18.44 4.40 -34.80
N LEU A 18 -17.61 3.98 -33.87
CA LEU A 18 -16.52 3.04 -34.14
C LEU A 18 -17.18 1.76 -34.67
N LEU A 19 -17.00 1.49 -35.95
CA LEU A 19 -17.46 0.29 -36.63
C LEU A 19 -16.96 -0.94 -35.87
N SER A 20 -17.90 -1.65 -35.26
CA SER A 20 -17.70 -2.99 -34.75
C SER A 20 -17.43 -3.93 -35.94
N VAL A 21 -16.19 -4.38 -36.08
CA VAL A 21 -15.93 -5.62 -36.82
C VAL A 21 -15.84 -6.74 -35.79
N TYR A 22 -17.00 -7.25 -35.41
CA TYR A 22 -17.10 -8.58 -34.81
C TYR A 22 -16.71 -9.59 -35.90
N HIS A 23 -15.50 -10.12 -35.82
CA HIS A 23 -15.21 -11.43 -36.41
C HIS A 23 -15.45 -12.48 -35.33
N SER A 24 -16.60 -13.14 -35.41
CA SER A 24 -16.82 -14.45 -34.83
C SER A 24 -15.94 -15.45 -35.59
N GLY A 25 -14.76 -15.75 -35.06
CA GLY A 25 -13.84 -16.73 -35.60
C GLY A 25 -13.28 -17.56 -34.46
N THR A 26 -13.54 -18.85 -34.51
CA THR A 26 -13.00 -19.92 -33.67
C THR A 26 -11.52 -19.71 -33.32
N GLN A 27 -11.17 -19.95 -32.06
CA GLN A 27 -9.80 -20.04 -31.57
C GLN A 27 -8.98 -21.00 -32.46
N ASP A 28 -8.08 -20.44 -33.24
CA ASP A 28 -6.88 -21.13 -33.67
C ASP A 28 -5.67 -20.36 -33.13
N GLY A 29 -4.93 -21.04 -32.26
CA GLY A 29 -3.82 -20.51 -31.52
C GLY A 29 -2.54 -20.57 -32.34
N SER A 30 -2.28 -19.55 -33.16
CA SER A 30 -0.92 -19.11 -33.49
C SER A 30 -0.91 -17.84 -34.34
N ARG A 31 -0.83 -16.67 -33.71
CA ARG A 31 -0.16 -15.52 -34.32
C ARG A 31 1.08 -15.20 -33.48
N LYS A 32 2.18 -15.89 -33.79
CA LYS A 32 3.52 -15.42 -33.46
C LYS A 32 3.77 -14.17 -34.29
N THR A 33 3.75 -12.99 -33.67
CA THR A 33 4.42 -11.82 -34.25
C THR A 33 5.92 -12.09 -34.17
N SER A 34 6.47 -12.63 -35.26
CA SER A 34 7.86 -13.06 -35.40
C SER A 34 8.80 -11.88 -35.66
N GLY A 35 8.92 -10.97 -34.70
CA GLY A 35 9.98 -9.96 -34.71
C GLY A 35 11.27 -10.54 -34.14
N ALA A 36 12.42 -10.14 -34.70
CA ALA A 36 13.72 -10.43 -34.11
C ALA A 36 13.85 -9.72 -32.73
N PRO A 37 14.65 -10.26 -31.82
CA PRO A 37 14.86 -9.67 -30.49
C PRO A 37 15.72 -8.42 -30.62
N VAL A 38 15.30 -7.36 -29.93
CA VAL A 38 16.02 -6.08 -29.82
C VAL A 38 16.52 -5.86 -28.40
N LYS A 39 17.51 -4.99 -28.24
CA LYS A 39 18.02 -4.53 -26.95
C LYS A 39 17.38 -3.20 -26.56
N ILE A 40 16.72 -3.18 -25.40
CA ILE A 40 15.98 -2.03 -24.89
C ILE A 40 16.63 -1.53 -23.61
N SER A 41 17.01 -0.25 -23.60
CA SER A 41 17.65 0.42 -22.48
C SER A 41 16.73 1.43 -21.82
N PHE A 42 16.39 1.21 -20.54
CA PHE A 42 15.61 2.16 -19.74
C PHE A 42 16.54 3.03 -18.89
N LEU A 43 16.57 4.34 -19.12
CA LEU A 43 17.26 5.30 -18.26
C LEU A 43 16.34 5.81 -17.15
N ILE A 44 16.65 5.47 -15.91
CA ILE A 44 15.87 5.85 -14.72
C ILE A 44 16.72 6.54 -13.65
N HIS A 45 16.10 7.46 -12.91
CA HIS A 45 16.77 8.20 -11.84
C HIS A 45 17.31 7.25 -10.76
N THR A 46 16.52 6.28 -10.33
CA THR A 46 16.97 5.17 -9.48
C THR A 46 15.98 4.02 -9.56
N ILE A 47 16.48 2.78 -9.57
CA ILE A 47 15.62 1.59 -9.40
C ILE A 47 15.49 1.16 -7.92
N TYR A 48 16.40 1.63 -7.05
CA TYR A 48 16.58 1.09 -5.69
C TYR A 48 15.59 1.70 -4.66
N GLY A 49 14.61 2.46 -5.11
CA GLY A 49 13.63 3.15 -4.27
C GLY A 49 12.23 2.57 -4.36
N ILE A 50 11.27 3.21 -3.68
CA ILE A 50 9.83 2.95 -3.85
C ILE A 50 9.24 4.15 -4.59
N GLY A 51 8.65 3.94 -5.76
CA GLY A 51 8.08 5.02 -6.58
C GLY A 51 7.23 4.53 -7.73
N GLY A 52 6.36 5.40 -8.24
CA GLY A 52 5.46 5.07 -9.36
C GLY A 52 6.22 4.78 -10.65
N THR A 53 7.17 5.65 -11.02
CA THR A 53 8.06 5.46 -12.19
C THR A 53 8.85 4.16 -12.09
N ILE A 54 9.43 3.86 -10.92
CA ILE A 54 10.16 2.61 -10.67
C ILE A 54 9.27 1.40 -10.97
N ARG A 55 8.05 1.40 -10.42
CA ARG A 55 7.11 0.29 -10.59
C ARG A 55 6.65 0.13 -12.03
N THR A 56 6.30 1.21 -12.73
CA THR A 56 5.85 1.11 -14.13
C THR A 56 6.97 0.74 -15.09
N THR A 57 8.21 1.19 -14.86
CA THR A 57 9.37 0.75 -15.63
C THR A 57 9.59 -0.75 -15.44
N LEU A 58 9.53 -1.26 -14.19
CA LEU A 58 9.65 -2.69 -13.91
C LEU A 58 8.52 -3.51 -14.57
N ASN A 59 7.26 -3.09 -14.43
CA ASN A 59 6.12 -3.81 -15.03
C ASN A 59 6.27 -3.96 -16.56
N LEU A 60 6.80 -2.93 -17.25
CA LEU A 60 7.04 -2.98 -18.69
C LEU A 60 8.28 -3.82 -19.02
N ALA A 61 9.39 -3.61 -18.29
CA ALA A 61 10.63 -4.35 -18.49
C ALA A 61 10.45 -5.87 -18.30
N GLU A 62 9.75 -6.28 -17.24
CA GLU A 62 9.48 -7.69 -16.93
C GLU A 62 8.57 -8.35 -17.96
N GLU A 63 7.63 -7.62 -18.56
CA GLU A 63 6.82 -8.14 -19.66
C GLU A 63 7.65 -8.32 -20.94
N LEU A 64 8.57 -7.38 -21.22
CA LEU A 64 9.38 -7.39 -22.44
C LEU A 64 10.57 -8.37 -22.39
N VAL A 65 11.11 -8.68 -21.19
CA VAL A 65 12.31 -9.52 -21.03
C VAL A 65 12.11 -10.97 -21.51
N GLY A 66 10.86 -11.40 -21.69
CA GLY A 66 10.55 -12.70 -22.31
C GLY A 66 10.88 -12.78 -23.80
N ARG A 67 11.05 -11.63 -24.48
CA ARG A 67 11.23 -11.54 -25.94
C ARG A 67 12.45 -10.70 -26.35
N HIS A 68 12.93 -9.82 -25.48
CA HIS A 68 13.94 -8.81 -25.76
C HIS A 68 15.05 -8.84 -24.72
N GLU A 69 16.24 -8.35 -25.08
CA GLU A 69 17.29 -8.05 -24.10
C GLU A 69 16.93 -6.73 -23.41
N ILE A 70 16.83 -6.74 -22.07
CA ILE A 70 16.44 -5.56 -21.30
C ILE A 70 17.57 -5.15 -20.38
N GLU A 71 17.94 -3.87 -20.43
CA GLU A 71 18.76 -3.23 -19.43
C GLU A 71 18.03 -2.07 -18.76
N ILE A 72 18.22 -1.93 -17.46
CA ILE A 72 17.78 -0.78 -16.67
C ILE A 72 19.04 -0.05 -16.21
N VAL A 73 19.24 1.14 -16.75
CA VAL A 73 20.34 2.04 -16.43
C VAL A 73 19.87 2.99 -15.33
N SER A 74 20.37 2.79 -14.12
CA SER A 74 19.97 3.54 -12.93
C SER A 74 21.03 4.61 -12.61
N ILE A 75 20.67 5.89 -12.63
CA ILE A 75 21.62 6.97 -12.31
C ILE A 75 22.18 6.77 -10.89
N PHE A 76 21.31 6.68 -9.88
CA PHE A 76 21.73 6.63 -8.47
C PHE A 76 21.56 5.24 -7.85
N LYS A 77 22.59 4.77 -7.17
CA LYS A 77 22.56 3.63 -6.24
C LYS A 77 22.72 4.10 -4.80
N HIS A 78 21.61 4.43 -4.13
CA HIS A 78 21.60 4.93 -2.73
C HIS A 78 21.54 3.83 -1.66
N ARG A 79 21.46 2.58 -2.08
CA ARG A 79 21.46 1.36 -1.26
C ARG A 79 21.89 0.18 -2.11
N ASP A 80 22.23 -0.94 -1.48
CA ASP A 80 22.76 -2.10 -2.21
C ASP A 80 21.65 -2.93 -2.88
N ASP A 81 20.52 -3.13 -2.19
CA ASP A 81 19.39 -3.93 -2.66
C ASP A 81 18.22 -3.07 -3.18
N SER A 82 17.54 -3.54 -4.23
CA SER A 82 16.31 -2.91 -4.72
C SER A 82 15.15 -3.09 -3.73
N ALA A 83 14.19 -2.15 -3.75
CA ALA A 83 12.99 -2.26 -2.90
C ALA A 83 11.93 -3.20 -3.48
N PHE A 84 12.06 -3.54 -4.76
CA PHE A 84 11.26 -4.50 -5.49
C PHE A 84 12.19 -5.62 -5.96
N ASP A 85 11.67 -6.84 -6.03
CA ASP A 85 12.34 -7.94 -6.73
C ASP A 85 12.39 -7.59 -8.22
N ILE A 86 13.48 -7.96 -8.89
CA ILE A 86 13.71 -7.69 -10.31
C ILE A 86 14.02 -9.02 -10.98
N ASP A 87 13.40 -9.30 -12.12
CA ASP A 87 13.70 -10.50 -12.91
C ASP A 87 15.21 -10.58 -13.23
N PRO A 88 15.90 -11.69 -12.90
CA PRO A 88 17.35 -11.80 -13.06
C PRO A 88 17.82 -11.77 -14.52
N ARG A 89 16.90 -11.88 -15.50
CA ARG A 89 17.21 -11.69 -16.93
C ARG A 89 17.34 -10.22 -17.31
N ILE A 90 16.91 -9.29 -16.45
CA ILE A 90 17.05 -7.85 -16.65
C ILE A 90 18.43 -7.41 -16.13
N SER A 91 19.24 -6.84 -17.02
CA SER A 91 20.54 -6.27 -16.66
C SER A 91 20.37 -4.96 -15.89
N LEU A 92 20.90 -4.86 -14.67
CA LEU A 92 20.84 -3.63 -13.88
C LEU A 92 22.20 -2.92 -13.86
N VAL A 93 22.25 -1.69 -14.38
CA VAL A 93 23.49 -0.92 -14.54
C VAL A 93 23.42 0.36 -13.69
N PRO A 94 23.99 0.39 -12.47
CA PRO A 94 24.11 1.62 -11.69
C PRO A 94 25.27 2.50 -12.20
N LEU A 95 25.01 3.78 -12.48
CA LEU A 95 26.02 4.70 -13.02
C LEU A 95 26.77 5.52 -11.95
N PHE A 96 26.14 5.77 -10.81
CA PHE A 96 26.73 6.55 -9.72
C PHE A 96 26.31 6.02 -8.34
N ASN A 97 27.30 5.65 -7.52
CA ASN A 97 27.07 5.12 -6.18
C ASN A 97 27.08 6.23 -5.12
N ASN A 98 25.90 6.59 -4.62
CA ASN A 98 25.72 7.54 -3.53
C ASN A 98 25.29 6.90 -2.20
N ASN A 99 25.45 5.58 -2.08
CA ASN A 99 25.26 4.87 -0.81
C ASN A 99 26.40 5.22 0.14
N LYS A 100 26.15 6.13 1.09
CA LYS A 100 27.13 6.58 2.12
C LYS A 100 27.71 5.45 2.98
N LYS A 101 27.06 4.28 2.99
CA LYS A 101 27.53 3.09 3.73
C LYS A 101 28.37 2.15 2.88
N SER A 102 28.42 2.36 1.57
CA SER A 102 29.15 1.53 0.62
C SER A 102 30.62 1.98 0.52
N PRO A 103 31.60 1.05 0.51
CA PRO A 103 33.00 1.37 0.25
C PRO A 103 33.25 2.04 -1.11
N GLY A 104 32.36 1.85 -2.08
CA GLY A 104 32.44 2.45 -3.41
C GLY A 104 31.66 3.77 -3.56
N CYS A 105 31.37 4.47 -2.46
CA CYS A 105 30.62 5.73 -2.49
C CYS A 105 31.42 6.83 -3.22
N GLU A 106 30.82 7.45 -4.23
CA GLU A 106 31.47 8.41 -5.14
C GLU A 106 31.18 9.88 -4.80
N LEU A 107 30.53 10.16 -3.66
CA LEU A 107 30.13 11.53 -3.25
C LEU A 107 31.32 12.52 -3.11
N GLU A 108 32.54 12.03 -2.90
CA GLU A 108 33.75 12.86 -2.77
C GLU A 108 34.55 13.00 -4.08
N ASN A 109 34.05 12.44 -5.19
CA ASN A 109 34.68 12.65 -6.50
C ASN A 109 34.65 14.16 -6.87
N PRO A 110 35.78 14.77 -7.27
CA PRO A 110 35.82 16.19 -7.64
C PRO A 110 34.80 16.59 -8.71
N LEU A 111 34.62 15.75 -9.74
CA LEU A 111 33.65 15.99 -10.82
C LEU A 111 32.19 15.90 -10.34
N HIS A 112 31.94 15.28 -9.18
CA HIS A 112 30.60 15.30 -8.57
C HIS A 112 30.29 16.64 -7.89
N LYS A 113 31.32 17.39 -7.47
CA LYS A 113 31.14 18.72 -6.87
C LYS A 113 30.87 19.81 -7.93
N GLU A 114 31.10 19.52 -9.20
CA GLU A 114 30.83 20.42 -10.32
C GLU A 114 29.42 20.21 -10.87
N PRO A 115 28.63 21.29 -11.10
CA PRO A 115 27.28 21.18 -11.64
C PRO A 115 27.23 20.50 -13.01
N ALA A 116 26.15 19.77 -13.29
CA ALA A 116 25.91 19.20 -14.62
C ALA A 116 25.86 20.29 -15.71
N GLU A 117 26.41 19.94 -16.87
CA GLU A 117 26.43 20.74 -18.10
C GLU A 117 25.37 20.25 -19.09
N ALA A 118 25.15 18.92 -19.18
CA ALA A 118 24.22 18.32 -20.13
C ALA A 118 22.80 18.09 -19.57
N PHE A 119 22.62 18.22 -18.25
CA PHE A 119 21.30 18.10 -17.61
C PHE A 119 20.58 19.45 -17.54
N PRO A 120 19.27 19.53 -17.87
CA PRO A 120 18.51 20.78 -17.87
C PRO A 120 18.51 21.50 -16.51
N ARG A 121 18.89 22.78 -16.52
CA ARG A 121 19.04 23.63 -15.32
C ARG A 121 17.72 23.90 -14.59
N ASN A 122 16.61 23.93 -15.32
CA ASN A 122 15.29 24.16 -14.75
C ASN A 122 14.59 22.88 -14.26
N GLU A 123 15.22 21.71 -14.39
CA GLU A 123 14.65 20.46 -13.88
C GLU A 123 14.70 20.45 -12.34
N ALA A 124 13.64 19.92 -11.71
CA ALA A 124 13.44 19.99 -10.27
C ALA A 124 14.59 19.39 -9.44
N ARG A 125 15.36 18.47 -10.03
CA ARG A 125 16.49 17.74 -9.45
C ARG A 125 17.82 18.13 -10.02
N TYR A 126 17.95 19.21 -10.79
CA TYR A 126 19.23 19.65 -11.36
C TYR A 126 20.40 19.61 -10.35
N LYS A 127 20.14 20.00 -9.09
CA LYS A 127 21.14 20.01 -8.00
C LYS A 127 21.65 18.63 -7.57
N GLU A 128 20.98 17.56 -7.96
CA GLU A 128 21.40 16.18 -7.71
C GLU A 128 22.37 15.68 -8.79
N TYR A 129 22.44 16.36 -9.95
CA TYR A 129 23.24 15.97 -11.11
C TYR A 129 24.54 16.80 -11.19
N SER A 130 25.58 16.19 -11.73
CA SER A 130 26.94 16.73 -11.74
C SER A 130 27.68 16.37 -13.03
N LYS A 131 28.83 17.01 -13.30
CA LYS A 131 29.68 16.64 -14.45
C LYS A 131 30.06 15.17 -14.47
N LEU A 132 30.32 14.58 -13.30
CA LEU A 132 30.57 13.14 -13.21
C LEU A 132 29.41 12.32 -13.77
N ILE A 133 28.17 12.69 -13.47
CA ILE A 133 26.99 11.95 -13.92
C ILE A 133 26.80 12.14 -15.42
N ASP A 134 27.00 13.35 -15.95
CA ASP A 134 27.01 13.59 -17.40
C ASP A 134 28.02 12.68 -18.11
N GLN A 135 29.24 12.60 -17.57
CA GLN A 135 30.29 11.75 -18.10
C GLN A 135 29.90 10.27 -18.05
N ARG A 136 29.37 9.77 -16.93
CA ARG A 136 28.96 8.35 -16.79
C ARG A 136 27.85 7.97 -17.77
N VAL A 137 26.87 8.84 -17.97
CA VAL A 137 25.77 8.59 -18.92
C VAL A 137 26.30 8.59 -20.35
N ARG A 138 27.15 9.57 -20.71
CA ARG A 138 27.79 9.64 -22.02
C ARG A 138 28.64 8.41 -22.30
N ASP A 139 29.51 8.02 -21.37
CA ASP A 139 30.43 6.89 -21.52
C ASP A 139 29.66 5.57 -21.64
N HIS A 140 28.55 5.41 -20.90
CA HIS A 140 27.70 4.24 -21.00
C HIS A 140 27.07 4.11 -22.39
N TYR A 141 26.41 5.16 -22.90
CA TYR A 141 25.74 5.08 -24.19
C TYR A 141 26.68 5.12 -25.40
N ALA A 142 27.87 5.72 -25.27
CA ALA A 142 28.92 5.62 -26.29
C ALA A 142 29.42 4.17 -26.50
N ALA A 143 29.27 3.31 -25.48
CA ALA A 143 29.62 1.89 -25.54
C ALA A 143 28.39 0.97 -25.68
N SER A 144 27.17 1.52 -25.72
CA SER A 144 25.93 0.75 -25.78
C SER A 144 25.59 0.39 -27.22
N ASP A 145 25.04 -0.81 -27.39
CA ASP A 145 24.50 -1.33 -28.65
C ASP A 145 22.96 -1.45 -28.59
N ALA A 146 22.31 -0.67 -27.71
CA ALA A 146 20.85 -0.66 -27.59
C ALA A 146 20.17 -0.21 -28.90
N ASP A 147 19.12 -0.92 -29.30
CA ASP A 147 18.30 -0.56 -30.47
C ASP A 147 17.21 0.43 -30.09
N VAL A 148 16.80 0.43 -28.82
CA VAL A 148 15.79 1.35 -28.27
C VAL A 148 16.30 1.91 -26.94
N VAL A 149 16.24 3.23 -26.77
CA VAL A 149 16.60 3.90 -25.52
C VAL A 149 15.44 4.76 -25.01
N ILE A 150 15.06 4.54 -23.75
CA ILE A 150 13.88 5.16 -23.14
C ILE A 150 14.28 6.02 -21.92
N GLY A 151 14.06 7.34 -22.00
CA GLY A 151 14.28 8.28 -20.90
C GLY A 151 13.02 8.51 -20.06
N THR A 152 13.05 8.24 -18.74
CA THR A 152 11.83 8.15 -17.90
C THR A 152 11.40 9.44 -17.16
N ARG A 153 11.93 10.60 -17.55
CA ARG A 153 11.59 11.96 -17.02
C ARG A 153 12.33 13.05 -17.79
N PRO A 154 11.92 14.34 -17.72
CA PRO A 154 12.50 15.40 -18.56
C PRO A 154 14.04 15.44 -18.62
N GLY A 155 14.73 15.47 -17.48
CA GLY A 155 16.19 15.52 -17.52
C GLY A 155 16.87 14.24 -18.03
N LEU A 156 16.23 13.07 -17.92
CA LEU A 156 16.73 11.83 -18.51
C LEU A 156 16.38 11.73 -19.99
N VAL A 157 15.24 12.31 -20.39
CA VAL A 157 14.90 12.51 -21.80
C VAL A 157 15.95 13.38 -22.49
N ALA A 158 16.40 14.45 -21.84
CA ALA A 158 17.49 15.27 -22.35
C ALA A 158 18.81 14.49 -22.51
N TYR A 159 19.12 13.57 -21.59
CA TYR A 159 20.30 12.73 -21.72
C TYR A 159 20.20 11.74 -22.88
N VAL A 160 19.08 11.03 -23.04
CA VAL A 160 18.96 10.05 -24.13
C VAL A 160 18.92 10.74 -25.50
N SER A 161 18.30 11.92 -25.62
CA SER A 161 18.36 12.75 -26.82
C SER A 161 19.80 13.13 -27.21
N GLN A 162 20.66 13.40 -26.24
CA GLN A 162 22.05 13.81 -26.51
C GLN A 162 23.03 12.65 -26.71
N PHE A 163 22.80 11.52 -26.03
CA PHE A 163 23.83 10.50 -25.84
C PHE A 163 23.44 9.10 -26.33
N ALA A 164 22.19 8.84 -26.69
CA ALA A 164 21.80 7.53 -27.20
C ALA A 164 22.67 7.10 -28.40
N PRO A 165 22.95 5.80 -28.57
CA PRO A 165 23.79 5.32 -29.65
C PRO A 165 23.17 5.63 -31.01
N GLY A 166 24.02 5.94 -31.99
CA GLY A 166 23.57 6.28 -33.34
C GLY A 166 22.82 5.10 -33.98
N GLY A 167 21.61 5.37 -34.47
CA GLY A 167 20.72 4.36 -35.07
C GLY A 167 19.72 3.73 -34.10
N ALA A 168 19.80 4.03 -32.80
CA ALA A 168 18.78 3.63 -31.84
C ALA A 168 17.51 4.49 -31.98
N VAL A 169 16.36 3.87 -31.75
CA VAL A 169 15.10 4.57 -31.54
C VAL A 169 15.10 5.21 -30.15
N VAL A 170 14.94 6.53 -30.08
CA VAL A 170 15.01 7.32 -28.85
C VAL A 170 13.62 7.78 -28.44
N ILE A 171 13.19 7.33 -27.25
CA ILE A 171 11.85 7.58 -26.72
C ILE A 171 11.94 8.33 -25.40
N GLY A 172 11.20 9.42 -25.27
CA GLY A 172 10.97 10.08 -23.99
C GLY A 172 9.66 9.64 -23.34
N GLN A 173 9.66 9.36 -22.04
CA GLN A 173 8.46 9.08 -21.25
C GLN A 173 8.18 10.21 -20.25
N GLU A 174 6.92 10.64 -20.20
CA GLU A 174 6.40 11.64 -19.25
C GLU A 174 5.42 10.99 -18.27
N HIS A 175 5.80 10.97 -16.98
CA HIS A 175 4.96 10.44 -15.90
C HIS A 175 4.29 11.55 -15.06
N MET A 176 4.59 12.82 -15.34
CA MET A 176 3.86 13.98 -14.83
C MET A 176 2.92 14.48 -15.94
N THR A 177 2.65 15.78 -15.97
CA THR A 177 1.77 16.40 -16.97
C THR A 177 2.44 17.67 -17.46
N HIS A 178 2.18 18.08 -18.70
CA HIS A 178 2.69 19.32 -19.29
C HIS A 178 2.57 20.53 -18.33
N ASN A 179 1.39 20.72 -17.74
CA ASN A 179 1.09 21.86 -16.87
C ASN A 179 1.71 21.75 -15.46
N HIS A 180 2.29 20.60 -15.11
CA HIS A 180 3.06 20.45 -13.88
C HIS A 180 4.44 21.10 -14.01
N HIS A 181 4.99 21.12 -15.23
CA HIS A 181 6.31 21.68 -15.50
C HIS A 181 6.25 23.20 -15.63
N LYS A 182 7.21 23.87 -14.98
CA LYS A 182 7.38 25.32 -15.12
C LYS A 182 7.66 25.67 -16.58
N LYS A 183 7.21 26.84 -17.03
CA LYS A 183 7.42 27.32 -18.41
C LYS A 183 8.90 27.27 -18.81
N ALA A 184 9.80 27.72 -17.93
CA ALA A 184 11.25 27.70 -18.19
C ALA A 184 11.80 26.30 -18.48
N LEU A 185 11.33 25.26 -17.77
CA LEU A 185 11.72 23.88 -18.05
C LEU A 185 11.17 23.42 -19.41
N ARG A 186 9.91 23.75 -19.73
CA ARG A 186 9.31 23.39 -21.02
C ARG A 186 10.06 24.02 -22.19
N GLU A 187 10.46 25.28 -22.07
CA GLU A 187 11.25 25.97 -23.09
C GLU A 187 12.65 25.37 -23.24
N GLU A 188 13.31 25.06 -22.12
CA GLU A 188 14.62 24.40 -22.11
C GLU A 188 14.57 22.97 -22.69
N MET A 189 13.46 22.25 -22.47
CA MET A 189 13.28 20.89 -22.98
C MET A 189 12.98 20.81 -24.47
N ARG A 190 12.47 21.89 -25.09
CA ARG A 190 12.03 21.88 -26.50
C ARG A 190 13.04 21.27 -27.49
N PRO A 191 14.33 21.69 -27.53
CA PRO A 191 15.29 21.10 -28.47
C PRO A 191 15.47 19.60 -28.23
N PHE A 192 15.64 19.18 -26.97
CA PHE A 192 15.79 17.75 -26.66
C PHE A 192 14.56 16.92 -27.02
N LEU A 193 13.37 17.49 -26.89
CA LEU A 193 12.14 16.81 -27.27
C LEU A 193 11.99 16.71 -28.79
N ALA A 194 12.47 17.70 -29.55
CA ALA A 194 12.44 17.70 -31.02
C ALA A 194 13.38 16.67 -31.65
N ASP A 195 14.44 16.29 -30.93
CA ASP A 195 15.41 15.29 -31.35
C ASP A 195 15.00 13.84 -31.00
N LEU A 196 13.76 13.62 -30.54
CA LEU A 196 13.24 12.28 -30.24
C LEU A 196 12.45 11.71 -31.42
N ASP A 197 12.46 10.39 -31.55
CA ASP A 197 11.54 9.68 -32.45
C ASP A 197 10.11 9.68 -31.89
N ALA A 198 9.97 9.49 -30.57
CA ALA A 198 8.68 9.60 -29.90
C ALA A 198 8.74 10.16 -28.47
N PHE A 199 7.67 10.86 -28.11
CA PHE A 199 7.41 11.35 -26.76
C PHE A 199 6.09 10.79 -26.24
N VAL A 200 6.18 9.91 -25.24
CA VAL A 200 5.09 9.12 -24.70
C VAL A 200 4.62 9.68 -23.37
N THR A 201 3.35 10.06 -23.31
CA THR A 201 2.67 10.42 -22.05
C THR A 201 1.85 9.25 -21.52
N VAL A 202 1.57 9.24 -20.22
CA VAL A 202 0.75 8.19 -19.59
C VAL A 202 -0.76 8.38 -19.74
N SER A 203 -1.20 9.48 -20.38
CA SER A 203 -2.62 9.80 -20.58
C SER A 203 -2.84 10.58 -21.87
N GLU A 204 -3.93 10.30 -22.57
CA GLU A 204 -4.24 10.92 -23.86
C GLU A 204 -4.55 12.40 -23.71
N GLY A 205 -5.21 12.80 -22.62
CA GLY A 205 -5.45 14.21 -22.33
C GLY A 205 -4.14 15.00 -22.20
N ASP A 206 -3.08 14.41 -21.63
CA ASP A 206 -1.78 15.09 -21.55
C ASP A 206 -1.07 15.11 -22.91
N ALA A 207 -1.14 14.02 -23.69
CA ALA A 207 -0.60 13.97 -25.05
C ALA A 207 -1.21 15.06 -25.96
N ALA A 208 -2.53 15.26 -25.87
CA ALA A 208 -3.23 16.31 -26.60
C ALA A 208 -2.73 17.72 -26.21
N VAL A 209 -2.51 17.96 -24.91
CA VAL A 209 -1.98 19.25 -24.41
C VAL A 209 -0.56 19.50 -24.90
N TRP A 210 0.29 18.47 -24.95
CA TRP A 210 1.63 18.58 -25.53
C TRP A 210 1.56 18.88 -27.04
N ARG A 211 0.72 18.17 -27.80
CA ARG A 211 0.52 18.43 -29.23
C ARG A 211 0.03 19.85 -29.52
N GLU A 212 -0.84 20.38 -28.67
CA GLU A 212 -1.38 21.74 -28.82
C GLU A 212 -0.37 22.82 -28.46
N HIS A 213 0.34 22.69 -27.33
CA HIS A 213 1.17 23.76 -26.77
C HIS A 213 2.67 23.64 -27.09
N MET A 214 3.10 22.47 -27.57
CA MET A 214 4.46 22.21 -28.02
C MET A 214 4.43 21.32 -29.26
N PRO A 215 4.00 21.85 -30.41
CA PRO A 215 4.12 21.11 -31.67
C PRO A 215 5.61 20.84 -31.94
N LEU A 216 5.89 19.59 -32.29
CA LEU A 216 7.18 19.06 -32.71
C LEU A 216 6.94 18.42 -34.08
N GLU A 217 7.75 18.77 -35.07
CA GLU A 217 7.51 18.38 -36.47
C GLU A 217 7.84 16.90 -36.70
N ASP A 218 9.00 16.46 -36.21
CA ASP A 218 9.53 15.11 -36.46
C ASP A 218 9.29 14.14 -35.30
N THR A 219 8.96 14.65 -34.11
CA THR A 219 8.72 13.82 -32.92
C THR A 219 7.26 13.41 -32.80
N ARG A 220 7.03 12.09 -32.70
CA ARG A 220 5.68 11.57 -32.48
C ARG A 220 5.25 11.72 -31.02
N ILE A 221 4.26 12.56 -30.76
CA ILE A 221 3.65 12.72 -29.44
C ILE A 221 2.41 11.81 -29.33
N LEU A 222 2.46 10.82 -28.44
CA LEU A 222 1.38 9.86 -28.24
C LEU A 222 1.18 9.49 -26.77
N SER A 223 0.05 8.85 -26.46
CA SER A 223 -0.16 8.25 -25.15
C SER A 223 0.07 6.74 -25.17
N ILE A 224 0.76 6.23 -24.16
CA ILE A 224 0.74 4.81 -23.77
C ILE A 224 0.60 4.76 -22.23
N PRO A 225 -0.47 4.14 -21.69
CA PRO A 225 -0.74 4.15 -20.27
C PRO A 225 0.27 3.29 -19.50
N ASN A 226 0.38 3.52 -18.18
CA ASN A 226 1.13 2.60 -17.33
C ASN A 226 0.39 1.25 -17.23
N SER A 227 1.15 0.17 -17.09
CA SER A 227 0.59 -1.16 -16.84
C SER A 227 0.50 -1.48 -15.35
N VAL A 228 -0.45 -2.35 -15.00
CA VAL A 228 -0.62 -2.88 -13.64
C VAL A 228 -0.75 -4.40 -13.72
N PRO A 229 0.11 -5.20 -13.05
CA PRO A 229 0.04 -6.66 -13.07
C PRO A 229 -1.26 -7.24 -12.50
N GLN A 230 -1.57 -8.50 -12.85
CA GLN A 230 -2.70 -9.21 -12.24
C GLN A 230 -2.52 -9.32 -10.72
N PRO A 231 -3.59 -9.13 -9.92
CA PRO A 231 -3.53 -9.33 -8.48
C PRO A 231 -3.12 -10.77 -8.14
N THR A 232 -2.41 -10.91 -7.02
CA THR A 232 -1.99 -12.23 -6.50
C THR A 232 -3.06 -12.92 -5.66
N VAL A 233 -4.19 -12.24 -5.41
CA VAL A 233 -5.31 -12.70 -4.59
C VAL A 233 -6.61 -12.65 -5.37
N ALA A 234 -7.58 -13.48 -4.99
CA ALA A 234 -8.90 -13.49 -5.62
C ALA A 234 -9.63 -12.14 -5.40
N PRO A 235 -10.40 -11.63 -6.38
CA PRO A 235 -11.11 -10.35 -6.27
C PRO A 235 -12.01 -10.22 -5.03
N SER A 236 -12.32 -8.99 -4.64
CA SER A 236 -13.25 -8.68 -3.54
C SER A 236 -14.64 -9.27 -3.82
N ASP A 237 -15.28 -9.77 -2.76
CA ASP A 237 -16.68 -10.19 -2.80
C ASP A 237 -17.66 -9.03 -2.54
N LEU A 238 -17.15 -7.82 -2.27
CA LEU A 238 -17.89 -6.56 -2.10
C LEU A 238 -18.97 -6.57 -0.99
N SER A 239 -18.89 -7.53 -0.08
CA SER A 239 -19.86 -7.75 1.01
C SER A 239 -19.53 -6.99 2.29
N GLY A 240 -18.30 -6.52 2.45
CA GLY A 240 -17.84 -5.84 3.67
C GLY A 240 -18.17 -4.34 3.72
N ASN A 241 -18.18 -3.76 4.92
CA ASN A 241 -18.46 -2.34 5.14
C ASN A 241 -17.17 -1.51 5.23
N LEU A 242 -16.28 -1.70 4.25
CA LEU A 242 -14.96 -1.08 4.23
C LEU A 242 -14.73 -0.31 2.93
N VAL A 243 -14.38 0.97 3.06
CA VAL A 243 -13.83 1.80 2.00
C VAL A 243 -12.31 1.80 2.10
N VAL A 244 -11.61 1.66 0.98
CA VAL A 244 -10.14 1.65 0.94
C VAL A 244 -9.64 2.80 0.07
N ALA A 245 -8.62 3.51 0.55
CA ALA A 245 -7.88 4.51 -0.19
C ALA A 245 -6.39 4.20 -0.11
N ALA A 246 -5.67 4.31 -1.23
CA ALA A 246 -4.23 4.08 -1.27
C ALA A 246 -3.47 5.16 -2.03
N GLY A 247 -2.30 5.53 -1.52
CA GLY A 247 -1.41 6.51 -2.14
C GLY A 247 -0.62 7.31 -1.10
N ARG A 248 0.33 8.12 -1.59
CA ARG A 248 1.16 8.99 -0.74
C ARG A 248 0.30 9.90 0.14
N LEU A 249 0.64 10.03 1.43
CA LEU A 249 -0.01 10.98 2.33
C LEU A 249 0.56 12.39 2.09
N SER A 250 0.17 12.99 0.95
CA SER A 250 0.58 14.31 0.47
C SER A 250 -0.63 15.18 0.19
N ARG A 251 -0.43 16.50 0.14
CA ARG A 251 -1.50 17.48 -0.12
C ARG A 251 -2.17 17.29 -1.48
N GLU A 252 -1.46 16.74 -2.46
CA GLU A 252 -2.01 16.47 -3.79
C GLU A 252 -3.10 15.40 -3.78
N LYS A 253 -3.12 14.47 -2.80
CA LYS A 253 -4.14 13.42 -2.67
C LYS A 253 -5.42 13.88 -1.97
N GLN A 254 -5.41 15.08 -1.40
CA GLN A 254 -6.51 15.73 -0.67
C GLN A 254 -7.27 14.83 0.32
N TYR A 255 -6.57 13.98 1.07
CA TYR A 255 -7.23 13.08 2.01
C TYR A 255 -8.03 13.79 3.11
N GLU A 256 -7.79 15.08 3.38
CA GLU A 256 -8.66 15.91 4.22
C GLU A 256 -10.08 16.06 3.67
N ILE A 257 -10.24 16.06 2.34
CA ILE A 257 -11.54 16.05 1.65
C ILE A 257 -12.21 14.70 1.85
N LEU A 258 -11.46 13.61 1.70
CA LEU A 258 -11.94 12.27 1.96
C LEU A 258 -12.43 12.10 3.40
N ILE A 259 -11.64 12.51 4.40
CA ILE A 259 -12.02 12.42 5.82
C ILE A 259 -13.29 13.26 6.09
N LYS A 260 -13.39 14.46 5.51
CA LYS A 260 -14.59 15.31 5.64
C LYS A 260 -15.83 14.66 5.00
N ALA A 261 -15.66 14.01 3.84
CA ALA A 261 -16.72 13.27 3.17
C ALA A 261 -17.17 12.06 4.01
N PHE A 262 -16.19 11.29 4.51
CA PHE A 262 -16.44 10.10 5.31
C PHE A 262 -17.12 10.41 6.66
N ALA A 263 -16.94 11.62 7.21
CA ALA A 263 -17.72 12.09 8.36
C ALA A 263 -19.23 12.06 8.10
N LYS A 264 -19.66 12.34 6.87
CA LYS A 264 -21.08 12.28 6.47
C LYS A 264 -21.54 10.85 6.26
N VAL A 265 -20.68 10.00 5.68
CA VAL A 265 -20.93 8.57 5.52
C VAL A 265 -21.13 7.93 6.89
N ALA A 266 -20.17 8.08 7.80
CA ALA A 266 -20.21 7.52 9.15
C ALA A 266 -21.37 8.04 10.01
N ALA A 267 -21.93 9.21 9.70
CA ALA A 267 -23.12 9.73 10.38
C ALA A 267 -24.40 8.98 9.96
N LYS A 268 -24.47 8.49 8.71
CA LYS A 268 -25.62 7.71 8.18
C LYS A 268 -25.42 6.20 8.35
N HIS A 269 -24.20 5.72 8.15
CA HIS A 269 -23.77 4.33 8.21
C HIS A 269 -22.57 4.19 9.16
N PRO A 270 -22.80 4.19 10.49
CA PRO A 270 -21.74 4.22 11.51
C PRO A 270 -20.92 2.93 11.61
N ASP A 271 -21.38 1.86 10.97
CA ASP A 271 -20.76 0.55 10.81
C ASP A 271 -19.73 0.52 9.66
N TRP A 272 -19.76 1.50 8.75
CA TRP A 272 -18.77 1.62 7.69
C TRP A 272 -17.46 2.23 8.17
N THR A 273 -16.35 1.68 7.69
CA THR A 273 -14.99 2.11 8.04
C THR A 273 -14.19 2.51 6.80
N LEU A 274 -13.13 3.28 7.02
CA LEU A 274 -12.20 3.76 5.99
C LEU A 274 -10.78 3.36 6.37
N ARG A 275 -10.10 2.62 5.48
CA ARG A 275 -8.66 2.38 5.55
C ARG A 275 -7.91 3.22 4.55
N MET A 276 -6.88 3.89 5.05
CA MET A 276 -5.96 4.70 4.24
C MET A 276 -4.57 4.08 4.26
N CYS A 277 -4.15 3.49 3.14
CA CYS A 277 -2.86 2.84 2.96
C CYS A 277 -1.86 3.78 2.29
N GLY A 278 -0.75 4.07 2.97
CA GLY A 278 0.31 4.91 2.43
C GLY A 278 1.19 5.56 3.48
N TRP A 279 2.20 6.28 3.00
CA TRP A 279 3.13 7.05 3.82
C TRP A 279 3.29 8.47 3.26
N GLY A 280 3.59 9.44 4.11
CA GLY A 280 3.87 10.81 3.72
C GLY A 280 3.76 11.81 4.87
N GLY A 281 4.21 13.04 4.62
CA GLY A 281 4.30 14.10 5.63
C GLY A 281 2.97 14.59 6.19
N GLU A 282 1.84 14.30 5.54
CA GLU A 282 0.51 14.72 6.02
C GLU A 282 -0.07 13.80 7.11
N LYS A 283 0.60 12.70 7.51
CA LYS A 283 0.06 11.72 8.51
C LYS A 283 -0.49 12.39 9.77
N ASP A 284 0.26 13.32 10.39
CA ASP A 284 -0.18 13.99 11.62
C ASP A 284 -1.28 15.05 11.37
N ASN A 285 -1.31 15.65 10.18
CA ASN A 285 -2.42 16.51 9.78
C ASN A 285 -3.71 15.70 9.64
N LEU A 286 -3.64 14.55 8.97
CA LEU A 286 -4.77 13.64 8.80
C LEU A 286 -5.28 13.10 10.14
N ARG A 287 -4.39 12.75 11.08
CA ARG A 287 -4.79 12.42 12.47
C ARG A 287 -5.60 13.53 13.12
N ARG A 288 -5.19 14.80 12.98
CA ARG A 288 -5.95 15.95 13.51
C ARG A 288 -7.32 16.08 12.86
N HIS A 289 -7.43 15.85 11.54
CA HIS A 289 -8.72 15.85 10.84
C HIS A 289 -9.64 14.74 11.33
N ILE A 290 -9.13 13.51 11.51
CA ILE A 290 -9.89 12.37 12.05
C ILE A 290 -10.44 12.71 13.45
N LEU A 291 -9.62 13.27 14.33
CA LEU A 291 -10.05 13.70 15.67
C LEU A 291 -11.07 14.85 15.61
N LYS A 292 -10.86 15.85 14.75
CA LYS A 292 -11.77 16.98 14.56
C LYS A 292 -13.16 16.52 14.14
N TYR A 293 -13.24 15.55 13.23
CA TYR A 293 -14.51 14.99 12.75
C TYR A 293 -15.02 13.80 13.58
N LYS A 294 -14.39 13.50 14.72
CA LYS A 294 -14.78 12.42 15.65
C LYS A 294 -14.81 11.02 15.00
N LEU A 295 -13.91 10.78 14.05
CA LEU A 295 -13.83 9.56 13.24
C LEU A 295 -12.82 8.51 13.77
N ALA A 296 -12.39 8.64 15.03
CA ALA A 296 -11.39 7.77 15.66
C ALA A 296 -11.73 6.27 15.59
N ASN A 297 -13.02 5.92 15.55
CA ASN A 297 -13.47 4.53 15.49
C ASN A 297 -13.64 4.01 14.06
N GLN A 298 -13.65 4.90 13.06
CA GLN A 298 -14.03 4.59 11.69
C GLN A 298 -12.87 4.73 10.69
N VAL A 299 -11.90 5.62 10.94
CA VAL A 299 -10.81 5.88 10.01
C VAL A 299 -9.48 5.35 10.55
N GLN A 300 -8.81 4.53 9.76
CA GLN A 300 -7.56 3.86 10.09
C GLN A 300 -6.45 4.30 9.12
N LEU A 301 -5.32 4.73 9.67
CA LEU A 301 -4.13 5.12 8.91
C LEU A 301 -3.17 3.92 8.85
N MET A 302 -3.38 3.02 7.90
CA MET A 302 -2.73 1.72 7.85
C MET A 302 -1.20 1.81 7.72
N GLY A 303 -0.67 2.91 7.18
CA GLY A 303 0.73 3.01 6.78
C GLY A 303 0.96 2.38 5.40
N PRO A 304 2.21 2.30 4.91
CA PRO A 304 2.51 1.71 3.61
C PRO A 304 2.20 0.20 3.61
N ARG A 305 1.78 -0.32 2.45
CA ARG A 305 1.42 -1.73 2.24
C ARG A 305 1.98 -2.19 0.90
N SER A 306 2.67 -3.33 0.91
CA SER A 306 3.25 -3.98 -0.27
C SER A 306 3.29 -5.50 -0.01
N PRO A 307 2.71 -6.35 -0.88
CA PRO A 307 1.77 -5.97 -1.94
C PRO A 307 0.52 -5.28 -1.37
N ILE A 308 -0.15 -4.46 -2.18
CA ILE A 308 -1.36 -3.74 -1.78
C ILE A 308 -2.63 -4.56 -2.00
N ASP A 309 -2.61 -5.53 -2.91
CA ASP A 309 -3.76 -6.37 -3.30
C ASP A 309 -4.53 -6.93 -2.08
N PRO A 310 -3.86 -7.49 -1.04
CA PRO A 310 -4.57 -8.00 0.13
C PRO A 310 -5.33 -6.94 0.93
N GLU A 311 -4.99 -5.65 0.81
CA GLU A 311 -5.79 -4.57 1.41
C GLU A 311 -6.92 -4.11 0.50
N TRP A 312 -6.74 -4.14 -0.82
CA TRP A 312 -7.81 -3.81 -1.76
C TRP A 312 -8.98 -4.77 -1.62
N VAL A 313 -8.73 -6.07 -1.65
CA VAL A 313 -9.79 -7.09 -1.63
C VAL A 313 -10.65 -7.05 -0.37
N LYS A 314 -10.15 -6.48 0.73
CA LYS A 314 -10.93 -6.26 1.97
C LYS A 314 -12.02 -5.20 1.79
N GLY A 315 -11.84 -4.27 0.86
CA GLY A 315 -12.78 -3.19 0.61
C GLY A 315 -13.96 -3.61 -0.27
N ALA A 316 -15.08 -2.93 -0.08
CA ALA A 316 -16.20 -2.95 -1.01
C ALA A 316 -16.22 -1.76 -1.97
N ILE A 317 -15.50 -0.69 -1.65
CA ILE A 317 -15.39 0.52 -2.48
C ILE A 317 -13.96 1.05 -2.37
N ALA A 318 -13.37 1.42 -3.51
CA ALA A 318 -12.12 2.15 -3.54
C ALA A 318 -12.38 3.65 -3.72
N VAL A 319 -11.57 4.50 -3.10
CA VAL A 319 -11.73 5.96 -3.21
C VAL A 319 -10.42 6.70 -3.41
N SER A 320 -10.44 7.69 -4.30
CA SER A 320 -9.33 8.61 -4.56
C SER A 320 -9.81 10.04 -4.68
N THR A 321 -9.22 10.94 -3.89
CA THR A 321 -9.59 12.36 -3.86
C THR A 321 -8.48 13.27 -4.40
N SER A 322 -7.61 12.75 -5.28
CA SER A 322 -6.52 13.52 -5.87
C SER A 322 -6.98 14.84 -6.48
N ARG A 323 -6.17 15.89 -6.29
CA ARG A 323 -6.33 17.18 -6.98
C ARG A 323 -5.82 17.11 -8.41
N HIS A 324 -4.74 16.37 -8.62
CA HIS A 324 -4.11 16.14 -9.92
C HIS A 324 -3.60 14.71 -9.95
N GLU A 325 -3.69 14.07 -11.11
CA GLU A 325 -3.20 12.74 -11.34
C GLU A 325 -2.83 12.64 -12.82
N SER A 326 -1.63 12.17 -13.14
CA SER A 326 -1.22 11.91 -14.53
C SER A 326 -1.85 10.62 -15.06
N PHE A 327 -1.86 9.57 -14.23
CA PHE A 327 -2.51 8.30 -14.55
C PHE A 327 -3.37 7.81 -13.38
N GLY A 328 -2.76 7.35 -12.29
CA GLY A 328 -3.46 6.82 -11.12
C GLY A 328 -3.46 5.30 -11.07
N MET A 329 -2.27 4.69 -10.98
CA MET A 329 -2.12 3.23 -10.90
C MET A 329 -2.96 2.60 -9.79
N THR A 330 -3.14 3.29 -8.65
CA THR A 330 -3.94 2.79 -7.53
C THR A 330 -5.42 2.63 -7.88
N LEU A 331 -5.94 3.35 -8.88
CA LEU A 331 -7.29 3.16 -9.39
C LEU A 331 -7.39 1.84 -10.15
N VAL A 332 -6.45 1.59 -11.07
CA VAL A 332 -6.38 0.35 -11.84
C VAL A 332 -6.15 -0.86 -10.92
N GLU A 333 -5.25 -0.74 -9.93
CA GLU A 333 -5.04 -1.78 -8.91
C GLU A 333 -6.34 -2.12 -8.18
N ALA A 334 -7.12 -1.12 -7.75
CA ALA A 334 -8.40 -1.33 -7.10
C ALA A 334 -9.43 -2.01 -8.02
N MET A 335 -9.53 -1.54 -9.27
CA MET A 335 -10.42 -2.10 -10.28
C MET A 335 -10.12 -3.58 -10.56
N ARG A 336 -8.84 -3.94 -10.71
CA ARG A 336 -8.39 -5.33 -10.91
C ARG A 336 -8.72 -6.23 -9.72
N ASN A 337 -8.72 -5.67 -8.51
CA ASN A 337 -9.14 -6.36 -7.29
C ASN A 337 -10.68 -6.40 -7.11
N GLY A 338 -11.45 -5.95 -8.10
CA GLY A 338 -12.92 -6.05 -8.12
C GLY A 338 -13.66 -4.88 -7.49
N LEU A 339 -12.97 -3.80 -7.08
CA LEU A 339 -13.62 -2.69 -6.39
C LEU A 339 -14.12 -1.65 -7.40
N PRO A 340 -15.39 -1.23 -7.31
CA PRO A 340 -15.81 -0.01 -7.98
C PRO A 340 -15.10 1.21 -7.34
N VAL A 341 -14.76 2.18 -8.18
CA VAL A 341 -13.92 3.32 -7.75
C VAL A 341 -14.72 4.61 -7.71
N VAL A 342 -14.72 5.29 -6.56
CA VAL A 342 -15.13 6.70 -6.46
C VAL A 342 -13.88 7.56 -6.60
N SER A 343 -13.78 8.35 -7.68
CA SER A 343 -12.63 9.23 -7.88
C SER A 343 -13.03 10.66 -8.18
N THR A 344 -12.18 11.60 -7.79
CA THR A 344 -12.28 12.96 -8.31
C THR A 344 -11.97 13.01 -9.80
N ASP A 345 -12.76 13.79 -10.55
CA ASP A 345 -12.66 14.00 -12.00
C ASP A 345 -11.47 14.91 -12.32
N CYS A 346 -10.26 14.36 -12.23
CA CYS A 346 -9.04 15.02 -12.68
C CYS A 346 -9.02 15.12 -14.20
N ASN A 347 -8.32 16.12 -14.73
CA ASN A 347 -8.29 16.38 -16.18
C ASN A 347 -7.66 15.26 -17.04
N TYR A 348 -6.97 14.30 -16.43
CA TYR A 348 -6.26 13.21 -17.09
C TYR A 348 -6.62 11.89 -16.38
N GLY A 349 -5.73 10.91 -16.39
CA GLY A 349 -5.72 9.77 -15.46
C GLY A 349 -7.10 9.22 -15.04
N PRO A 350 -7.66 9.62 -13.88
CA PRO A 350 -8.97 9.18 -13.39
C PRO A 350 -10.09 9.18 -14.43
N ARG A 351 -10.23 10.25 -15.22
CA ARG A 351 -11.28 10.37 -16.25
C ARG A 351 -11.10 9.42 -17.43
N GLU A 352 -9.86 9.03 -17.70
CA GLU A 352 -9.51 8.11 -18.79
C GLU A 352 -9.50 6.64 -18.31
N ILE A 353 -9.39 6.43 -16.99
CA ILE A 353 -9.43 5.11 -16.37
C ILE A 353 -10.87 4.69 -16.05
N ILE A 354 -11.69 5.60 -15.51
CA ILE A 354 -13.03 5.30 -14.99
C ILE A 354 -14.11 5.71 -15.97
N THR A 355 -14.94 4.76 -16.37
CA THR A 355 -16.19 5.00 -17.10
C THR A 355 -17.31 5.26 -16.07
N SER A 356 -17.53 6.54 -15.75
CA SER A 356 -18.45 6.95 -14.69
C SER A 356 -19.88 6.43 -14.94
N GLY A 357 -20.44 5.72 -13.96
CA GLY A 357 -21.74 5.05 -14.04
C GLY A 357 -21.67 3.55 -14.43
N GLU A 358 -20.50 3.09 -14.88
CA GLU A 358 -20.28 1.71 -15.31
C GLU A 358 -19.31 0.95 -14.40
N ASP A 359 -18.09 1.45 -14.19
CA ASP A 359 -17.04 0.80 -13.37
C ASP A 359 -16.65 1.63 -12.13
N GLY A 360 -17.26 2.80 -11.97
CA GLY A 360 -17.02 3.72 -10.87
C GLY A 360 -17.84 4.99 -10.98
N LEU A 361 -17.53 5.98 -10.13
CA LEU A 361 -18.18 7.29 -10.11
C LEU A 361 -17.13 8.40 -10.08
N LEU A 362 -17.22 9.33 -11.03
CA LEU A 362 -16.41 10.53 -11.06
C LEU A 362 -17.14 11.70 -10.38
N VAL A 363 -16.42 12.44 -9.52
CA VAL A 363 -16.98 13.59 -8.79
C VAL A 363 -16.08 14.83 -8.92
N PRO A 364 -16.59 16.06 -8.81
CA PRO A 364 -15.74 17.24 -8.94
C PRO A 364 -14.64 17.34 -7.87
N VAL A 365 -13.44 17.75 -8.28
CA VAL A 365 -12.26 17.92 -7.42
C VAL A 365 -12.55 18.83 -6.23
N GLY A 366 -12.08 18.43 -5.04
CA GLY A 366 -12.21 19.21 -3.80
C GLY A 366 -13.62 19.28 -3.20
N LYS A 367 -14.62 18.60 -3.77
CA LYS A 367 -16.01 18.64 -3.28
C LYS A 367 -16.31 17.44 -2.37
N ALA A 368 -16.02 17.58 -1.08
CA ALA A 368 -16.29 16.55 -0.06
C ALA A 368 -17.76 16.04 -0.08
N ASP A 369 -18.71 16.93 -0.38
CA ASP A 369 -20.14 16.59 -0.43
C ASP A 369 -20.48 15.69 -1.62
N ALA A 370 -19.79 15.87 -2.74
CA ALA A 370 -19.96 15.01 -3.91
C ALA A 370 -19.33 13.63 -3.66
N VAL A 371 -18.12 13.59 -3.06
CA VAL A 371 -17.49 12.33 -2.62
C VAL A 371 -18.40 11.56 -1.67
N ALA A 372 -18.98 12.23 -0.66
CA ALA A 372 -19.88 11.60 0.29
C ALA A 372 -21.13 11.02 -0.40
N ARG A 373 -21.77 11.76 -1.31
CA ARG A 373 -22.94 11.26 -2.05
C ARG A 373 -22.61 10.05 -2.93
N ALA A 374 -21.46 10.06 -3.62
CA ALA A 374 -21.03 8.93 -4.45
C ALA A 374 -20.75 7.68 -3.58
N LEU A 375 -20.06 7.84 -2.45
CA LEU A 375 -19.86 6.74 -1.50
C LEU A 375 -21.20 6.22 -0.97
N LEU A 376 -22.10 7.09 -0.53
CA LEU A 376 -23.43 6.70 -0.04
C LEU A 376 -24.25 5.96 -1.09
N THR A 377 -24.15 6.37 -2.37
CA THR A 377 -24.83 5.69 -3.49
C THR A 377 -24.39 4.22 -3.57
N LEU A 378 -23.07 3.96 -3.57
CA LEU A 378 -22.54 2.60 -3.64
C LEU A 378 -22.72 1.81 -2.34
N ILE A 379 -22.79 2.48 -1.19
CA ILE A 379 -23.06 1.84 0.11
C ILE A 379 -24.52 1.34 0.15
N GLU A 380 -25.45 2.16 -0.31
CA GLU A 380 -26.90 1.92 -0.22
C GLU A 380 -27.44 1.04 -1.35
N ASP A 381 -26.71 0.94 -2.47
CA ASP A 381 -27.07 0.10 -3.62
C ASP A 381 -26.00 -0.99 -3.84
N GLU A 382 -26.21 -2.14 -3.21
CA GLU A 382 -25.30 -3.30 -3.33
C GLU A 382 -25.29 -3.89 -4.75
N GLU A 383 -26.42 -3.91 -5.46
CA GLU A 383 -26.49 -4.45 -6.82
C GLU A 383 -25.67 -3.59 -7.79
N LEU A 384 -25.81 -2.28 -7.70
CA LEU A 384 -24.98 -1.32 -8.43
C LEU A 384 -23.49 -1.52 -8.09
N ARG A 385 -23.14 -1.60 -6.80
CA ARG A 385 -21.77 -1.82 -6.34
C ARG A 385 -21.17 -3.08 -6.95
N ARG A 386 -21.92 -4.21 -6.94
CA ARG A 386 -21.47 -5.49 -7.51
C ARG A 386 -21.35 -5.45 -9.03
N ARG A 387 -22.31 -4.82 -9.72
CA ARG A 387 -22.25 -4.65 -11.18
C ARG A 387 -21.04 -3.81 -11.58
N MET A 388 -20.80 -2.69 -10.90
CA MET A 388 -19.64 -1.84 -11.16
C MET A 388 -18.32 -2.53 -10.85
N GLY A 389 -18.23 -3.32 -9.77
CA GLY A 389 -17.03 -4.10 -9.46
C GLY A 389 -16.66 -5.13 -10.54
N LYS A 390 -17.66 -5.79 -11.15
CA LYS A 390 -17.44 -6.69 -12.29
C LYS A 390 -16.96 -5.93 -13.54
N ALA A 391 -17.61 -4.80 -13.85
CA ALA A 391 -17.20 -3.95 -14.96
C ALA A 391 -15.78 -3.39 -14.75
N ALA A 392 -15.41 -3.04 -13.51
CA ALA A 392 -14.08 -2.58 -13.16
C ALA A 392 -12.99 -3.61 -13.51
N ILE A 393 -13.21 -4.90 -13.22
CA ILE A 393 -12.28 -5.96 -13.62
C ILE A 393 -12.13 -5.99 -15.13
N GLU A 394 -13.23 -6.04 -15.88
CA GLU A 394 -13.22 -6.11 -17.34
C GLU A 394 -12.51 -4.90 -17.96
N ASN A 395 -12.92 -3.70 -17.57
CA ASN A 395 -12.41 -2.45 -18.13
C ASN A 395 -10.94 -2.21 -17.78
N SER A 396 -10.45 -2.76 -16.66
CA SER A 396 -9.05 -2.66 -16.26
C SER A 396 -8.08 -3.49 -17.10
N ARG A 397 -8.56 -4.49 -17.87
CA ARG A 397 -7.71 -5.36 -18.72
C ARG A 397 -6.93 -4.60 -19.79
N ARG A 398 -7.42 -3.44 -20.22
CA ARG A 398 -6.67 -2.57 -21.16
C ARG A 398 -5.35 -2.03 -20.60
N PHE A 399 -5.13 -2.18 -19.29
CA PHE A 399 -3.90 -1.83 -18.60
C PHE A 399 -3.06 -3.06 -18.20
N ASP A 400 -3.38 -4.24 -18.76
CA ASP A 400 -2.55 -5.44 -18.60
C ASP A 400 -1.13 -5.20 -19.13
N PRO A 401 -0.09 -5.69 -18.45
CA PRO A 401 1.29 -5.56 -18.91
C PRO A 401 1.47 -5.97 -20.36
N GLY A 402 0.95 -7.14 -20.76
CA GLY A 402 1.01 -7.60 -22.15
C GLY A 402 0.33 -6.67 -23.16
N ALA A 403 -0.82 -6.08 -22.82
CA ALA A 403 -1.53 -5.14 -23.70
C ALA A 403 -0.76 -3.83 -23.87
N VAL A 404 -0.17 -3.32 -22.77
CA VAL A 404 0.65 -2.10 -22.80
C VAL A 404 1.98 -2.34 -23.50
N ALA A 405 2.65 -3.46 -23.23
CA ALA A 405 3.88 -3.86 -23.90
C ALA A 405 3.67 -3.99 -25.40
N GLN A 406 2.54 -4.56 -25.84
CA GLN A 406 2.22 -4.64 -27.28
C GLN A 406 2.18 -3.26 -27.94
N ARG A 407 1.63 -2.23 -27.28
CA ARG A 407 1.63 -0.85 -27.82
C ARG A 407 3.04 -0.27 -27.97
N TYR A 408 3.96 -0.63 -27.06
CA TYR A 408 5.37 -0.27 -27.19
C TYR A 408 6.03 -1.03 -28.34
N LEU A 409 5.76 -2.33 -28.49
CA LEU A 409 6.29 -3.12 -29.60
C LEU A 409 5.81 -2.60 -30.95
N ASP A 410 4.53 -2.23 -31.07
CA ASP A 410 3.97 -1.61 -32.27
C ASP A 410 4.68 -0.28 -32.56
N LEU A 411 4.92 0.55 -31.53
CA LEU A 411 5.68 1.80 -31.67
C LEU A 411 7.13 1.56 -32.12
N PHE A 412 7.82 0.56 -31.56
CA PHE A 412 9.18 0.23 -31.94
C PHE A 412 9.26 -0.19 -33.42
N ALA A 413 8.35 -1.06 -33.85
CA ALA A 413 8.27 -1.48 -35.25
C ALA A 413 7.95 -0.31 -36.20
N GLU A 414 7.00 0.55 -35.83
CA GLU A 414 6.65 1.75 -36.61
C GLU A 414 7.82 2.74 -36.75
N LEU A 415 8.69 2.83 -35.75
CA LEU A 415 9.89 3.68 -35.75
C LEU A 415 11.12 2.99 -36.36
N GLY A 416 10.97 1.77 -36.87
CA GLY A 416 12.06 1.06 -37.56
C GLY A 416 13.05 0.36 -36.64
N ALA A 417 12.72 0.14 -35.36
CA ALA A 417 13.47 -0.76 -34.50
C ALA A 417 13.12 -2.23 -34.82
N GLU A 418 13.48 -2.68 -36.02
CA GLU A 418 13.53 -4.10 -36.42
C GLU A 418 14.99 -4.45 -36.75
N ASP A 419 15.52 -5.52 -36.14
CA ASP A 419 16.97 -5.77 -36.15
C ASP A 419 17.54 -6.18 -37.52
N THR A 420 18.61 -5.48 -37.92
CA THR A 420 19.55 -5.81 -39.02
C THR A 420 20.76 -6.67 -38.58
N THR A 421 20.91 -6.99 -37.29
CA THR A 421 22.13 -7.54 -36.67
C THR A 421 22.07 -9.03 -36.29
N GLY A 422 20.96 -9.73 -36.57
CA GLY A 422 20.87 -11.18 -36.38
C GLY A 422 20.94 -11.62 -34.92
N ARG A 423 20.48 -10.77 -33.98
CA ARG A 423 20.44 -11.09 -32.55
C ARG A 423 19.54 -12.30 -32.29
N ARG A 424 20.00 -13.19 -31.42
CA ARG A 424 19.22 -14.34 -30.96
C ARG A 424 18.45 -13.92 -29.72
N ALA A 425 17.18 -14.33 -29.63
CA ALA A 425 16.37 -14.02 -28.44
C ALA A 425 17.11 -14.48 -27.21
N PRO A 426 17.01 -13.78 -26.06
CA PRO A 426 17.48 -14.35 -24.81
C PRO A 426 16.90 -15.75 -24.75
N ALA A 427 17.78 -16.75 -24.67
CA ALA A 427 17.33 -18.13 -24.74
C ALA A 427 16.28 -18.29 -23.64
N ALA A 428 15.02 -18.53 -24.02
CA ALA A 428 14.12 -19.25 -23.13
C ALA A 428 14.94 -20.49 -22.74
N PRO A 429 15.18 -20.75 -21.45
CA PRO A 429 16.00 -21.88 -21.06
C PRO A 429 15.47 -23.11 -21.80
N ALA A 430 16.27 -23.62 -22.74
CA ALA A 430 15.92 -24.77 -23.54
C ALA A 430 15.79 -25.93 -22.54
N ASP A 431 14.61 -26.53 -22.51
CA ASP A 431 14.10 -27.36 -21.41
C ASP A 431 13.92 -26.64 -20.06
N SER A 432 12.71 -26.10 -19.83
CA SER A 432 12.15 -26.05 -18.48
C SER A 432 11.82 -27.46 -17.93
N ALA A 433 12.16 -28.52 -18.67
CA ALA A 433 12.21 -29.91 -18.23
C ALA A 433 13.62 -30.42 -17.87
N ALA A 434 14.67 -29.59 -17.97
CA ALA A 434 16.03 -29.96 -17.60
C ALA A 434 16.78 -28.72 -17.11
N LYS A 435 16.53 -28.38 -15.84
CA LYS A 435 17.42 -27.56 -15.02
C LYS A 435 18.86 -28.01 -15.29
N ALA A 436 19.69 -27.12 -15.84
CA ALA A 436 21.14 -27.18 -15.59
C ALA A 436 21.28 -27.45 -14.10
N ALA A 437 21.92 -28.55 -13.73
CA ALA A 437 22.00 -28.99 -12.34
C ALA A 437 22.39 -27.77 -11.50
N PRO A 438 21.47 -27.22 -10.69
CA PRO A 438 21.79 -26.06 -9.92
C PRO A 438 22.89 -26.51 -8.97
N ALA A 439 23.91 -25.68 -8.77
CA ALA A 439 24.58 -25.69 -7.47
C ALA A 439 23.44 -25.78 -6.43
N ALA A 440 23.36 -26.91 -5.71
CA ALA A 440 22.12 -27.47 -5.18
C ALA A 440 21.07 -26.39 -4.85
N ALA A 441 20.00 -26.31 -5.66
CA ALA A 441 19.01 -25.23 -5.54
C ALA A 441 18.68 -24.99 -4.07
N GLU A 442 18.87 -23.74 -3.63
CA GLU A 442 18.64 -23.38 -2.25
C GLU A 442 17.20 -23.73 -1.86
N PHE A 443 17.03 -24.33 -0.69
CA PHE A 443 15.71 -24.73 -0.19
C PHE A 443 15.00 -23.47 0.30
N ALA A 444 14.30 -22.78 -0.61
CA ALA A 444 13.68 -21.47 -0.36
C ALA A 444 12.28 -21.40 -1.00
N PRO A 445 11.31 -22.21 -0.55
CA PRO A 445 9.95 -22.15 -1.06
C PRO A 445 9.28 -20.80 -0.73
N VAL A 446 8.44 -20.33 -1.65
CA VAL A 446 7.60 -19.14 -1.48
C VAL A 446 6.14 -19.57 -1.47
N ALA A 447 5.34 -19.01 -0.57
CA ALA A 447 3.92 -19.32 -0.45
C ALA A 447 3.02 -18.06 -0.48
N ASP A 448 1.74 -18.28 -0.73
CA ASP A 448 0.66 -17.36 -0.35
C ASP A 448 -0.09 -17.92 0.87
N CYS A 449 -0.68 -17.04 1.66
CA CYS A 449 -1.52 -17.41 2.80
C CYS A 449 -2.87 -16.70 2.75
N VAL A 450 -3.95 -17.43 2.97
CA VAL A 450 -5.32 -16.91 3.02
C VAL A 450 -5.91 -17.26 4.39
N ALA A 451 -6.45 -16.26 5.07
CA ALA A 451 -7.32 -16.47 6.23
C ALA A 451 -8.76 -16.63 5.73
N GLU A 452 -9.31 -17.83 5.93
CA GLU A 452 -10.65 -18.19 5.50
C GLU A 452 -11.72 -17.60 6.44
N ALA A 453 -12.95 -17.52 5.96
CA ALA A 453 -14.07 -16.96 6.73
C ALA A 453 -14.36 -17.77 8.02
N ASP A 454 -14.11 -19.07 8.01
CA ASP A 454 -14.25 -19.96 9.17
C ASP A 454 -13.09 -19.85 10.17
N GLY A 455 -12.04 -19.09 9.85
CA GLY A 455 -10.87 -18.88 10.70
C GLY A 455 -9.70 -19.83 10.46
N SER A 456 -9.84 -20.79 9.54
CA SER A 456 -8.71 -21.61 9.09
C SER A 456 -7.73 -20.78 8.26
N LEU A 457 -6.48 -21.24 8.19
CA LEU A 457 -5.46 -20.63 7.32
C LEU A 457 -5.04 -21.61 6.23
N THR A 458 -5.22 -21.21 4.98
CA THR A 458 -4.73 -21.95 3.82
C THR A 458 -3.37 -21.38 3.41
N VAL A 459 -2.34 -22.22 3.31
CA VAL A 459 -1.00 -21.84 2.84
C VAL A 459 -0.66 -22.65 1.60
N THR A 460 -0.36 -21.98 0.49
CA THR A 460 -0.09 -22.62 -0.82
C THR A 460 1.28 -22.22 -1.32
N VAL A 461 2.13 -23.20 -1.63
CA VAL A 461 3.44 -22.96 -2.25
C VAL A 461 3.24 -22.52 -3.69
N VAL A 462 3.80 -21.37 -4.05
CA VAL A 462 3.70 -20.76 -5.39
C VAL A 462 5.04 -20.70 -6.12
N SER A 463 6.15 -20.90 -5.41
CA SER A 463 7.47 -21.11 -6.00
C SER A 463 8.23 -22.19 -5.23
N PRO A 464 8.63 -23.31 -5.88
CA PRO A 464 8.24 -23.70 -7.24
C PRO A 464 6.71 -23.84 -7.37
N ALA A 465 6.19 -23.93 -8.60
CA ALA A 465 4.75 -24.06 -8.84
C ALA A 465 4.17 -25.22 -7.98
N PRO A 466 2.90 -25.14 -7.53
CA PRO A 466 2.37 -26.11 -6.56
C PRO A 466 2.52 -27.58 -7.01
N GLU A 467 2.31 -27.90 -8.30
CA GLU A 467 2.53 -29.22 -8.88
C GLU A 467 4.01 -29.68 -8.86
N ASP A 468 4.94 -28.74 -8.97
CA ASP A 468 6.38 -28.96 -8.94
C ASP A 468 6.92 -29.01 -7.52
N ALA A 469 6.28 -28.34 -6.57
CA ALA A 469 6.67 -28.33 -5.16
C ALA A 469 6.66 -29.75 -4.58
N PHE A 470 5.64 -30.56 -4.90
CA PHE A 470 5.57 -31.95 -4.44
C PHE A 470 6.68 -32.83 -5.03
N ARG A 471 7.05 -32.60 -6.30
CA ARG A 471 8.15 -33.33 -6.96
C ARG A 471 9.52 -32.89 -6.45
N THR A 472 9.68 -31.58 -6.24
CA THR A 472 10.93 -30.96 -5.83
C THR A 472 11.21 -31.22 -4.35
N TYR A 473 10.16 -31.23 -3.52
CA TYR A 473 10.22 -31.40 -2.08
C TYR A 473 9.23 -32.49 -1.59
N PRO A 474 9.50 -33.78 -1.84
CA PRO A 474 8.61 -34.85 -1.41
C PRO A 474 8.36 -34.83 0.10
N GLY A 475 7.09 -34.76 0.48
CA GLY A 475 6.68 -34.71 1.88
C GLY A 475 6.93 -33.37 2.58
N LEU A 476 7.10 -32.27 1.84
CA LEU A 476 7.26 -30.92 2.39
C LEU A 476 6.28 -30.65 3.56
N GLN A 477 6.78 -30.04 4.63
CA GLN A 477 5.99 -29.72 5.81
C GLN A 477 6.08 -28.22 6.14
N LEU A 478 4.98 -27.68 6.64
CA LEU A 478 4.92 -26.39 7.31
C LEU A 478 5.16 -26.61 8.81
N VAL A 479 6.22 -26.02 9.34
CA VAL A 479 6.55 -26.06 10.77
C VAL A 479 6.33 -24.67 11.35
N CYS A 480 5.34 -24.53 12.22
CA CYS A 480 5.08 -23.33 13.00
C CYS A 480 5.69 -23.49 14.39
N SER A 481 6.64 -22.63 14.77
CA SER A 481 7.35 -22.72 16.06
C SER A 481 7.20 -21.46 16.90
N ARG A 482 7.11 -21.60 18.22
CA ARG A 482 7.15 -20.51 19.20
C ARG A 482 8.16 -20.84 20.30
N THR A 483 9.13 -19.96 20.52
CA THR A 483 10.09 -20.07 21.63
C THR A 483 9.47 -19.51 22.91
N ARG A 484 9.59 -20.27 24.00
CA ARG A 484 9.11 -19.94 25.35
C ARG A 484 10.19 -19.18 26.12
N SER A 485 9.78 -18.49 27.18
CA SER A 485 10.69 -17.71 28.04
C SER A 485 11.72 -18.57 28.78
N ASP A 486 11.43 -19.85 28.97
CA ASP A 486 12.32 -20.85 29.57
C ASP A 486 13.29 -21.51 28.56
N GLY A 487 13.27 -21.08 27.29
CA GLY A 487 14.11 -21.60 26.22
C GLY A 487 13.55 -22.83 25.49
N THR A 488 12.43 -23.40 25.94
CA THR A 488 11.75 -24.50 25.24
C THR A 488 10.98 -23.99 24.00
N ALA A 489 10.60 -24.87 23.08
CA ALA A 489 9.84 -24.50 21.88
C ALA A 489 8.57 -25.34 21.76
N ASP A 490 7.45 -24.66 21.48
CA ASP A 490 6.24 -25.31 21.01
C ASP A 490 6.33 -25.41 19.47
N GLU A 491 6.06 -26.57 18.88
CA GLU A 491 6.02 -26.77 17.42
C GLU A 491 4.68 -27.37 16.99
N ARG A 492 4.18 -26.90 15.85
CA ARG A 492 3.05 -27.47 15.10
C ARG A 492 3.53 -27.79 13.69
N VAL A 493 3.22 -28.98 13.21
CA VAL A 493 3.71 -29.49 11.92
C VAL A 493 2.54 -29.91 11.06
N TYR A 494 2.50 -29.42 9.82
CA TYR A 494 1.42 -29.69 8.88
C TYR A 494 2.01 -30.14 7.53
N PRO A 495 1.65 -31.32 7.01
CA PRO A 495 2.14 -31.78 5.71
C PRO A 495 1.43 -31.04 4.57
N PHE A 496 2.20 -30.59 3.58
CA PHE A 496 1.61 -30.10 2.33
C PHE A 496 1.04 -31.26 1.52
N ASN A 497 -0.13 -31.04 0.92
CA ASN A 497 -0.77 -32.01 0.03
C ASN A 497 -0.11 -32.01 -1.37
N ARG A 498 -0.61 -32.87 -2.27
CA ARG A 498 -0.09 -32.98 -3.66
C ARG A 498 -0.25 -31.71 -4.50
N ALA A 499 -1.16 -30.81 -4.11
CA ALA A 499 -1.37 -29.52 -4.74
C ALA A 499 -0.54 -28.40 -4.06
N GLY A 500 0.50 -28.75 -3.30
CA GLY A 500 1.36 -27.78 -2.63
C GLY A 500 0.64 -26.92 -1.59
N THR A 501 -0.50 -27.39 -1.07
CA THR A 501 -1.36 -26.65 -0.15
C THR A 501 -1.41 -27.32 1.22
N VAL A 502 -1.48 -26.52 2.28
CA VAL A 502 -1.72 -26.98 3.64
C VAL A 502 -2.78 -26.11 4.31
N VAL A 503 -3.60 -26.73 5.15
CA VAL A 503 -4.65 -26.04 5.92
C VAL A 503 -4.30 -26.16 7.39
N ILE A 504 -4.20 -25.03 8.07
CA ILE A 504 -4.18 -24.94 9.53
C ILE A 504 -5.65 -24.81 9.97
N PRO A 505 -6.22 -25.83 10.65
CA PRO A 505 -7.62 -25.80 11.08
C PRO A 505 -7.91 -24.62 12.02
N ALA A 506 -9.14 -24.09 11.96
CA ALA A 506 -9.58 -22.97 12.79
C ALA A 506 -9.57 -23.29 14.29
N ASP A 507 -9.78 -24.57 14.63
CA ASP A 507 -9.85 -25.09 16.00
C ASP A 507 -8.49 -25.57 16.53
N ASP A 508 -7.41 -25.47 15.75
CA ASP A 508 -6.09 -25.89 16.20
C ASP A 508 -5.59 -25.03 17.37
N GLU A 509 -4.92 -25.68 18.31
CA GLU A 509 -4.57 -25.10 19.59
C GLU A 509 -3.19 -24.44 19.56
N PHE A 510 -3.14 -23.20 19.07
CA PHE A 510 -1.92 -22.38 19.21
C PHE A 510 -1.88 -21.71 20.58
N ALA A 511 -0.86 -22.00 21.38
CA ALA A 511 -0.57 -21.20 22.56
C ALA A 511 -0.42 -19.71 22.19
N GLU A 512 -0.86 -18.83 23.08
CA GLU A 512 -0.79 -17.39 22.82
C GLU A 512 0.66 -16.94 22.57
N GLY A 513 0.86 -16.21 21.47
CA GLY A 513 2.16 -15.63 21.19
C GLY A 513 2.39 -15.37 19.72
N ARG A 514 3.65 -15.06 19.40
CA ARG A 514 4.12 -14.99 18.02
C ARG A 514 4.71 -16.34 17.64
N TRP A 515 4.38 -16.77 16.43
CA TRP A 515 4.83 -18.02 15.84
C TRP A 515 5.53 -17.71 14.52
N THR A 516 6.66 -18.37 14.28
CA THR A 516 7.38 -18.29 13.02
C THR A 516 7.09 -19.53 12.19
N CYS A 517 6.82 -19.37 10.90
CA CYS A 517 6.58 -20.48 9.99
C CYS A 517 7.83 -20.78 9.16
N ARG A 518 8.19 -22.06 9.07
CA ARG A 518 9.29 -22.58 8.27
C ARG A 518 8.79 -23.70 7.38
N ALA A 519 9.39 -23.84 6.21
CA ALA A 519 9.29 -25.06 5.44
C ALA A 519 10.33 -26.06 5.95
N GLU A 520 9.96 -27.34 5.98
CA GLU A 520 10.87 -28.46 6.28
C GLU A 520 10.79 -29.51 5.18
N HIS A 521 11.96 -29.95 4.70
CA HIS A 521 12.10 -31.08 3.80
C HIS A 521 12.49 -32.33 4.60
N PRO A 522 11.55 -33.22 4.96
CA PRO A 522 11.79 -34.27 5.95
C PRO A 522 12.89 -35.25 5.53
N ALA A 523 13.01 -35.59 4.24
CA ALA A 523 14.03 -36.52 3.78
C ALA A 523 15.48 -35.99 3.90
N THR A 524 15.66 -34.67 4.08
CA THR A 524 17.00 -34.05 4.25
C THR A 524 17.16 -33.33 5.59
N GLY A 525 16.08 -33.19 6.36
CA GLY A 525 16.04 -32.37 7.58
C GLY A 525 16.27 -30.86 7.35
N ARG A 526 16.33 -30.40 6.09
CA ARG A 526 16.55 -28.99 5.78
C ARG A 526 15.33 -28.18 6.20
N ARG A 527 15.54 -27.13 6.99
CA ARG A 527 14.54 -26.12 7.35
C ARG A 527 14.91 -24.76 6.78
N ALA A 528 13.93 -24.03 6.26
CA ALA A 528 14.11 -22.66 5.81
C ALA A 528 12.90 -21.79 6.21
N PRO A 529 13.08 -20.49 6.49
CA PRO A 529 11.95 -19.58 6.63
C PRO A 529 11.04 -19.65 5.40
N LEU A 530 9.73 -19.73 5.61
CA LEU A 530 8.79 -19.72 4.51
C LEU A 530 8.51 -18.27 4.10
N SER A 531 9.09 -17.84 2.97
CA SER A 531 8.81 -16.54 2.38
C SER A 531 7.36 -16.48 1.91
N CYS A 532 6.69 -15.36 2.17
CA CYS A 532 5.28 -15.19 1.84
C CYS A 532 5.11 -14.05 0.84
N ARG A 533 4.59 -14.35 -0.35
CA ARG A 533 4.32 -13.36 -1.39
C ARG A 533 3.13 -12.48 -1.00
N SER A 534 2.01 -13.09 -0.63
CA SER A 534 0.80 -12.39 -0.18
C SER A 534 0.18 -13.04 1.06
N VAL A 535 -0.50 -12.21 1.88
CA VAL A 535 -1.30 -12.68 3.03
C VAL A 535 -2.67 -12.02 2.95
N ASP A 536 -3.66 -12.75 2.45
CA ASP A 536 -5.06 -12.32 2.41
C ASP A 536 -5.71 -12.52 3.79
N GLN A 537 -6.19 -11.42 4.36
CA GLN A 537 -6.77 -11.38 5.71
C GLN A 537 -8.26 -11.07 5.75
N ARG A 538 -8.97 -11.22 4.62
CA ARG A 538 -10.42 -10.99 4.57
C ARG A 538 -11.19 -11.80 5.60
N GLY A 539 -10.88 -13.08 5.77
CA GLY A 539 -11.53 -13.93 6.78
C GLY A 539 -11.30 -13.48 8.22
N SER A 540 -10.20 -12.78 8.51
CA SER A 540 -9.94 -12.19 9.83
C SER A 540 -10.85 -10.99 10.14
N LEU A 541 -11.44 -10.33 9.14
CA LEU A 541 -12.43 -9.28 9.35
C LEU A 541 -13.78 -9.82 9.80
N ARG A 542 -14.04 -11.13 9.58
CA ARG A 542 -15.28 -11.84 9.94
C ARG A 542 -15.16 -12.67 11.22
N VAL A 543 -14.12 -12.43 12.01
CA VAL A 543 -13.87 -13.20 13.23
C VAL A 543 -15.06 -13.16 14.19
N THR A 544 -15.77 -12.05 14.29
CA THR A 544 -16.97 -11.93 15.13
C THR A 544 -18.13 -12.80 14.68
N ASP A 545 -18.22 -13.15 13.39
CA ASP A 545 -19.35 -13.86 12.80
C ASP A 545 -19.35 -15.34 13.17
N ARG A 546 -18.16 -15.89 13.43
CA ARG A 546 -17.95 -17.30 13.79
C ARG A 546 -17.75 -17.54 15.29
N MET A 547 -17.71 -16.48 16.10
CA MET A 547 -17.43 -16.60 17.53
C MET A 547 -18.70 -16.72 18.36
N ALA A 548 -18.81 -17.84 19.08
CA ALA A 548 -19.81 -17.98 20.14
C ALA A 548 -19.45 -17.05 21.31
N VAL A 549 -20.42 -16.28 21.81
CA VAL A 549 -20.18 -15.25 22.84
C VAL A 549 -19.83 -15.81 24.21
N ASP A 550 -20.24 -17.05 24.48
CA ASP A 550 -19.95 -17.87 25.65
C ASP A 550 -18.64 -18.66 25.52
N ALA A 551 -18.07 -18.75 24.31
CA ALA A 551 -16.74 -19.28 24.09
C ALA A 551 -15.66 -18.21 24.32
N GLY A 552 -14.47 -18.67 24.73
CA GLY A 552 -13.29 -17.81 24.81
C GLY A 552 -12.84 -17.32 23.43
N VAL A 553 -11.97 -16.31 23.40
CA VAL A 553 -11.39 -15.80 22.15
C VAL A 553 -10.21 -16.68 21.73
N ARG A 554 -10.30 -17.20 20.52
CA ARG A 554 -9.17 -17.79 19.78
C ARG A 554 -9.10 -17.10 18.43
N HIS A 555 -7.99 -16.41 18.17
CA HIS A 555 -7.81 -15.69 16.91
C HIS A 555 -6.36 -15.78 16.44
N LEU A 556 -6.18 -16.31 15.23
CA LEU A 556 -4.89 -16.56 14.62
C LEU A 556 -4.71 -15.63 13.42
N VAL A 557 -3.77 -14.70 13.51
CA VAL A 557 -3.55 -13.66 12.48
C VAL A 557 -2.22 -13.92 11.77
N ALA A 558 -2.29 -14.36 10.52
CA ALA A 558 -1.13 -14.43 9.62
C ALA A 558 -0.57 -13.03 9.26
N HIS A 559 0.73 -12.90 9.08
CA HIS A 559 1.33 -11.67 8.58
C HIS A 559 2.70 -11.91 7.98
N ARG A 560 3.15 -10.94 7.21
CA ARG A 560 4.50 -10.90 6.66
C ARG A 560 5.42 -10.18 7.65
N GLN A 561 6.44 -10.88 8.12
CA GLN A 561 7.44 -10.32 9.02
C GLN A 561 8.61 -9.75 8.22
N ALA A 562 8.84 -8.43 8.32
CA ALA A 562 9.99 -7.75 7.75
C ALA A 562 11.32 -8.19 8.41
N PRO A 563 12.48 -8.11 7.72
CA PRO A 563 12.67 -7.55 6.37
C PRO A 563 12.35 -8.53 5.24
N ALA A 564 12.60 -9.82 5.43
CA ALA A 564 12.52 -10.86 4.38
C ALA A 564 11.09 -11.39 4.11
N GLN A 565 10.07 -10.76 4.69
CA GLN A 565 8.65 -11.02 4.42
C GLN A 565 8.21 -12.48 4.65
N HIS A 566 8.80 -13.14 5.65
CA HIS A 566 8.44 -14.50 6.01
C HIS A 566 7.05 -14.57 6.63
N LEU A 567 6.38 -15.71 6.46
CA LEU A 567 5.11 -15.99 7.11
C LEU A 567 5.31 -16.12 8.63
N ALA A 568 4.56 -15.33 9.38
CA ALA A 568 4.47 -15.41 10.83
C ALA A 568 3.01 -15.35 11.26
N LEU A 569 2.71 -15.96 12.41
CA LEU A 569 1.36 -15.98 12.98
C LEU A 569 1.36 -15.27 14.33
N ARG A 570 0.28 -14.54 14.62
CA ARG A 570 -0.02 -14.07 15.97
C ARG A 570 -1.24 -14.83 16.48
N SER A 571 -1.04 -15.69 17.49
CA SER A 571 -2.13 -16.37 18.19
C SER A 571 -2.56 -15.56 19.41
N TRP A 572 -3.85 -15.30 19.50
CA TRP A 572 -4.52 -14.77 20.68
C TRP A 572 -5.43 -15.84 21.27
N VAL A 573 -5.18 -16.22 22.52
CA VAL A 573 -6.03 -17.16 23.26
C VAL A 573 -6.44 -16.53 24.58
N ARG A 574 -7.74 -16.35 24.80
CA ARG A 574 -8.30 -15.79 26.03
C ARG A 574 -9.54 -16.59 26.43
N PRO A 575 -9.49 -17.37 27.52
CA PRO A 575 -10.69 -18.02 28.05
C PRO A 575 -11.82 -17.02 28.34
N VAL A 576 -11.46 -15.84 28.86
CA VAL A 576 -12.35 -14.70 29.04
C VAL A 576 -11.67 -13.46 28.47
N HIS A 577 -12.39 -12.69 27.65
CA HIS A 577 -11.86 -11.49 26.99
C HIS A 577 -12.86 -10.35 27.04
N VAL A 578 -12.35 -9.13 27.07
CA VAL A 578 -13.14 -7.93 26.97
C VAL A 578 -12.70 -7.19 25.71
N GLU A 579 -13.49 -7.31 24.66
CA GLU A 579 -13.23 -6.64 23.39
C GLU A 579 -13.68 -5.17 23.49
N ALA A 580 -12.73 -4.28 23.27
CA ALA A 580 -12.98 -2.85 23.22
C ALA A 580 -13.54 -2.45 21.86
N GLY A 581 -14.79 -2.01 21.89
CA GLY A 581 -15.52 -1.42 20.77
C GLY A 581 -15.25 0.08 20.67
N ARG A 582 -16.30 0.90 20.76
CA ARG A 582 -16.20 2.34 20.49
C ARG A 582 -15.54 3.09 21.63
N ILE A 583 -14.62 3.97 21.28
CA ILE A 583 -13.96 4.91 22.19
C ILE A 583 -14.37 6.33 21.80
N ARG A 584 -14.97 7.07 22.72
CA ARG A 584 -15.40 8.45 22.48
C ARG A 584 -14.91 9.39 23.56
N ARG A 585 -14.81 10.67 23.21
CA ARG A 585 -14.54 11.75 24.16
C ARG A 585 -15.84 12.43 24.57
N ASN A 586 -16.02 12.65 25.88
CA ASN A 586 -17.07 13.49 26.45
C ASN A 586 -16.44 14.51 27.41
N GLY A 587 -16.24 15.76 26.93
CA GLY A 587 -15.54 16.78 27.72
C GLY A 587 -14.10 16.36 28.09
N PRO A 588 -13.73 16.33 29.38
CA PRO A 588 -12.44 15.83 29.86
C PRO A 588 -12.39 14.29 30.00
N ASP A 589 -13.52 13.60 29.83
CA ASP A 589 -13.63 12.16 30.06
C ASP A 589 -13.61 11.37 28.76
N MET A 590 -13.29 10.08 28.87
CA MET A 590 -13.34 9.14 27.75
C MET A 590 -14.33 8.03 28.05
N ILE A 591 -15.22 7.74 27.11
CA ILE A 591 -16.20 6.67 27.19
C ILE A 591 -15.67 5.50 26.38
N LEU A 592 -15.64 4.33 27.00
CA LEU A 592 -15.26 3.07 26.39
C LEU A 592 -16.48 2.14 26.40
N GLU A 593 -16.87 1.70 25.21
CA GLU A 593 -17.86 0.65 25.00
C GLU A 593 -17.18 -0.64 24.57
N GLY A 594 -17.78 -1.78 24.89
CA GLY A 594 -17.26 -3.06 24.44
C GLY A 594 -18.17 -4.23 24.78
N ARG A 595 -17.62 -5.44 24.63
CA ARG A 595 -18.33 -6.69 24.88
C ARG A 595 -17.42 -7.71 25.56
N VAL A 596 -18.02 -8.53 26.42
CA VAL A 596 -17.36 -9.64 27.11
C VAL A 596 -17.60 -10.95 26.36
N PHE A 597 -16.54 -11.74 26.21
CA PHE A 597 -16.51 -13.07 25.61
C PHE A 597 -15.98 -14.09 26.62
N GLY A 598 -16.48 -15.33 26.56
CA GLY A 598 -16.05 -16.43 27.43
C GLY A 598 -17.14 -16.98 28.34
N PRO A 599 -16.85 -18.07 29.08
CA PRO A 599 -17.82 -18.82 29.88
C PRO A 599 -18.08 -18.15 31.24
N VAL A 600 -18.16 -16.83 31.25
CA VAL A 600 -18.53 -16.03 32.43
C VAL A 600 -19.96 -15.56 32.23
N GLU A 601 -20.82 -15.85 33.20
CA GLU A 601 -22.16 -15.28 33.27
C GLU A 601 -22.09 -13.88 33.90
N PRO A 602 -22.48 -12.84 33.14
CA PRO A 602 -22.52 -11.48 33.64
C PRO A 602 -23.52 -11.32 34.78
N SER A 603 -23.10 -10.80 35.93
CA SER A 603 -24.03 -10.45 37.01
C SER A 603 -23.70 -9.09 37.62
N GLY A 604 -24.75 -8.28 37.84
CA GLY A 604 -24.62 -6.91 38.31
C GLY A 604 -24.12 -5.94 37.24
N GLU A 605 -23.68 -4.76 37.70
CA GLU A 605 -23.10 -3.72 36.86
C GLU A 605 -21.58 -3.90 36.72
N PRO A 606 -21.01 -3.64 35.52
CA PRO A 606 -19.57 -3.70 35.31
C PRO A 606 -18.83 -2.66 36.15
N ALA A 607 -17.60 -2.97 36.54
CA ALA A 607 -16.66 -2.01 37.10
C ALA A 607 -15.37 -1.96 36.27
N LEU A 608 -15.00 -0.78 35.80
CA LEU A 608 -13.70 -0.55 35.20
C LEU A 608 -12.64 -0.53 36.30
N VAL A 609 -11.57 -1.30 36.11
CA VAL A 609 -10.42 -1.34 37.00
C VAL A 609 -9.21 -0.84 36.23
N LEU A 610 -8.69 0.33 36.63
CA LEU A 610 -7.45 0.88 36.11
C LEU A 610 -6.34 0.52 37.08
N ARG A 611 -5.33 -0.22 36.61
CA ARG A 611 -4.16 -0.59 37.41
C ARG A 611 -2.92 0.12 36.89
N ARG A 612 -2.17 0.80 37.74
CA ARG A 612 -0.95 1.50 37.31
C ARG A 612 0.10 0.49 36.84
N ARG A 613 0.72 0.75 35.69
CA ARG A 613 1.78 -0.12 35.18
C ARG A 613 3.03 0.01 36.04
N GLY A 614 3.53 -1.12 36.55
CA GLY A 614 4.69 -1.19 37.44
C GLY A 614 4.37 -1.09 38.93
N ASP A 615 3.11 -0.83 39.30
CA ASP A 615 2.64 -0.85 40.69
C ASP A 615 1.26 -1.52 40.74
N ALA A 616 1.26 -2.82 41.05
CA ALA A 616 0.03 -3.62 41.06
C ALA A 616 -0.92 -3.27 42.22
N THR A 617 -0.49 -2.44 43.19
CA THR A 617 -1.28 -2.05 44.36
C THR A 617 -2.08 -0.76 44.15
N ASP A 618 -1.70 0.07 43.16
CA ASP A 618 -2.43 1.30 42.83
C ASP A 618 -3.53 1.01 41.79
N GLU A 619 -4.75 0.82 42.31
CA GLU A 619 -5.96 0.64 41.51
C GLU A 619 -6.95 1.80 41.67
N LEU A 620 -7.65 2.09 40.57
CA LEU A 620 -8.83 2.93 40.54
C LEU A 620 -9.99 2.11 39.97
N VAL A 621 -11.02 1.90 40.80
CA VAL A 621 -12.25 1.19 40.41
C VAL A 621 -13.35 2.21 40.14
N LEU A 622 -14.01 2.09 38.99
CA LEU A 622 -15.02 3.02 38.51
C LEU A 622 -16.27 2.25 38.07
N PRO A 623 -17.47 2.73 38.40
CA PRO A 623 -18.70 2.08 37.95
C PRO A 623 -18.87 2.20 36.44
N GLY A 624 -19.46 1.17 35.83
CA GLY A 624 -19.93 1.17 34.46
C GLY A 624 -21.42 0.84 34.40
N THR A 625 -21.95 0.87 33.17
CA THR A 625 -23.31 0.45 32.86
C THR A 625 -23.28 -0.77 31.96
N ARG A 626 -24.14 -1.74 32.24
CA ARG A 626 -24.35 -2.91 31.37
C ARG A 626 -25.19 -2.53 30.16
N GLU A 627 -24.74 -2.95 28.98
CA GLU A 627 -25.43 -2.74 27.70
C GLU A 627 -25.85 -4.09 27.12
N GLY A 628 -27.15 -4.40 27.16
CA GLY A 628 -27.65 -5.72 26.80
C GLY A 628 -27.12 -6.83 27.73
N THR A 629 -26.92 -8.04 27.19
CA THR A 629 -26.53 -9.21 28.01
C THR A 629 -25.03 -9.24 28.33
N ARG A 630 -24.18 -8.91 27.36
CA ARG A 630 -22.71 -9.01 27.47
C ARG A 630 -21.95 -7.73 27.11
N GLY A 631 -22.66 -6.65 26.80
CA GLY A 631 -22.06 -5.36 26.50
C GLY A 631 -21.84 -4.52 27.76
N PHE A 632 -20.94 -3.55 27.66
CA PHE A 632 -20.69 -2.59 28.72
C PHE A 632 -20.37 -1.21 28.16
N GLN A 633 -20.59 -0.20 29.01
CA GLN A 633 -20.07 1.14 28.83
C GLN A 633 -19.43 1.60 30.14
N VAL A 634 -18.22 2.15 30.06
CA VAL A 634 -17.50 2.70 31.22
C VAL A 634 -16.94 4.07 30.90
N THR A 635 -16.86 4.93 31.91
CA THR A 635 -16.30 6.27 31.78
C THR A 635 -14.95 6.34 32.48
N LEU A 636 -13.94 6.80 31.77
CA LEU A 636 -12.62 7.13 32.28
C LEU A 636 -12.60 8.62 32.66
N PRO A 637 -12.64 8.96 33.97
CA PRO A 637 -12.71 10.33 34.44
C PRO A 637 -11.34 11.00 34.31
N GLY A 638 -11.25 11.97 33.39
CA GLY A 638 -9.98 12.61 33.10
C GLY A 638 -9.41 13.36 34.31
N ALA A 639 -10.26 14.10 35.01
CA ALA A 639 -9.83 14.87 36.19
C ALA A 639 -9.29 13.98 37.33
N ALA A 640 -9.85 12.78 37.52
CA ALA A 640 -9.39 11.87 38.58
C ALA A 640 -8.01 11.28 38.26
N LEU A 641 -7.80 10.88 37.00
CA LEU A 641 -6.51 10.39 36.52
C LEU A 641 -5.43 11.48 36.59
N ALA A 642 -5.76 12.72 36.20
CA ALA A 642 -4.84 13.85 36.30
C ALA A 642 -4.41 14.16 37.73
N ARG A 643 -5.28 13.96 38.74
CA ARG A 643 -4.93 14.11 40.17
C ARG A 643 -3.98 13.02 40.67
N ARG A 644 -4.04 11.81 40.10
CA ARG A 644 -3.21 10.66 40.47
C ARG A 644 -1.90 10.54 39.67
N GLN A 645 -1.69 11.42 38.70
CA GLN A 645 -0.49 11.44 37.88
C GLN A 645 0.77 11.66 38.75
N SER A 646 1.68 10.67 38.73
CA SER A 646 2.94 10.72 39.51
C SER A 646 4.15 11.18 38.68
N GLY A 647 4.11 11.02 37.36
CA GLY A 647 5.22 11.37 36.45
C GLY A 647 4.76 11.96 35.12
N GLU A 648 5.72 12.36 34.28
CA GLU A 648 5.44 12.96 32.96
C GLU A 648 4.72 11.98 32.01
N LYS A 649 5.02 10.68 32.11
CA LYS A 649 4.29 9.62 31.39
C LYS A 649 3.85 8.58 32.41
N ASP A 650 2.54 8.49 32.58
CA ASP A 650 1.93 7.56 33.52
C ASP A 650 0.93 6.67 32.76
N LEU A 651 1.18 5.36 32.77
CA LEU A 651 0.43 4.36 31.99
C LEU A 651 -0.39 3.47 32.92
N TRP A 652 -1.66 3.30 32.58
CA TRP A 652 -2.59 2.47 33.33
C TRP A 652 -3.16 1.38 32.42
N ASP A 653 -3.12 0.13 32.90
CA ASP A 653 -3.75 -1.00 32.23
C ASP A 653 -5.26 -0.95 32.47
N VAL A 654 -6.04 -1.03 31.38
CA VAL A 654 -7.50 -1.00 31.43
C VAL A 654 -8.04 -2.43 31.57
N ARG A 655 -8.78 -2.69 32.66
CA ARG A 655 -9.43 -3.97 32.94
C ARG A 655 -10.91 -3.78 33.27
N LEU A 656 -11.71 -4.83 33.11
CA LEU A 656 -13.12 -4.83 33.43
C LEU A 656 -13.42 -5.97 34.41
N ARG A 657 -14.08 -5.65 35.52
CA ARG A 657 -14.72 -6.63 36.39
C ARG A 657 -16.20 -6.68 36.01
N PHE A 658 -16.64 -7.81 35.46
CA PHE A 658 -18.01 -7.97 34.95
C PHE A 658 -18.95 -8.74 35.88
N THR A 659 -18.38 -9.54 36.78
CA THR A 659 -19.08 -10.34 37.79
C THR A 659 -18.43 -10.02 39.14
N SER A 660 -19.23 -9.73 40.16
CA SER A 660 -18.72 -9.42 41.50
C SER A 660 -17.85 -10.56 42.04
N GLY A 661 -16.71 -10.25 42.66
CA GLY A 661 -15.78 -11.25 43.22
C GLY A 661 -14.82 -11.92 42.23
N HIS A 662 -14.99 -11.77 40.91
CA HIS A 662 -14.05 -12.28 39.91
C HIS A 662 -12.87 -11.34 39.66
N GLU A 663 -11.72 -11.90 39.26
CA GLU A 663 -10.57 -11.11 38.85
C GLU A 663 -10.90 -10.24 37.62
N PRO A 664 -10.52 -8.94 37.60
CA PRO A 664 -10.74 -8.09 36.43
C PRO A 664 -10.02 -8.60 35.19
N VAL A 665 -10.77 -8.74 34.10
CA VAL A 665 -10.29 -9.21 32.81
C VAL A 665 -9.70 -8.04 32.02
N ARG A 666 -8.59 -8.28 31.34
CA ARG A 666 -7.92 -7.26 30.52
C ARG A 666 -8.80 -6.83 29.35
N VAL A 667 -8.87 -5.53 29.10
CA VAL A 667 -9.54 -4.98 27.91
C VAL A 667 -8.54 -4.92 26.76
N GLY A 668 -8.93 -5.43 25.60
CA GLY A 668 -8.10 -5.44 24.40
C GLY A 668 -8.90 -5.31 23.11
N ARG A 669 -8.21 -5.17 21.98
CA ARG A 669 -8.82 -5.23 20.65
C ARG A 669 -8.14 -6.31 19.85
N LEU A 670 -8.77 -7.47 19.81
CA LEU A 670 -8.19 -8.68 19.23
C LEU A 670 -8.94 -9.09 17.96
N LEU A 671 -10.18 -8.66 17.79
CA LEU A 671 -11.09 -9.17 16.75
C LEU A 671 -10.97 -8.39 15.43
N ASP A 672 -9.74 -8.22 14.93
CA ASP A 672 -9.44 -7.65 13.62
C ASP A 672 -8.14 -8.25 13.03
N ASP A 673 -7.70 -7.78 11.87
CA ASP A 673 -6.50 -8.22 11.15
C ASP A 673 -5.23 -7.38 11.45
N VAL A 674 -5.30 -6.42 12.37
CA VAL A 674 -4.22 -5.50 12.70
C VAL A 674 -3.43 -6.02 13.90
N ILE A 675 -2.18 -6.40 13.65
CA ILE A 675 -1.27 -6.86 14.70
C ILE A 675 -0.71 -5.68 15.51
N GLN A 676 -0.28 -4.61 14.83
CA GLN A 676 0.30 -3.43 15.46
C GLN A 676 -0.68 -2.26 15.46
N LYS A 677 -1.41 -2.09 16.57
CA LYS A 677 -2.49 -1.10 16.68
C LYS A 677 -2.00 0.34 16.77
N GLY A 678 -0.84 0.56 17.39
CA GLY A 678 -0.38 1.90 17.80
C GLY A 678 -0.20 2.90 16.65
N ASP A 679 0.16 2.41 15.46
CA ASP A 679 0.37 3.26 14.29
C ASP A 679 -0.84 3.40 13.37
N VAL A 680 -1.80 2.49 13.51
CA VAL A 680 -2.96 2.34 12.63
C VAL A 680 -4.16 3.13 13.12
N PHE A 681 -4.51 2.97 14.39
CA PHE A 681 -5.69 3.59 14.96
C PHE A 681 -5.37 4.99 15.48
N VAL A 682 -6.31 5.91 15.30
CA VAL A 682 -6.23 7.26 15.83
C VAL A 682 -7.04 7.31 17.12
N TYR A 683 -6.38 7.50 18.25
CA TYR A 683 -7.06 7.53 19.54
C TYR A 683 -7.37 8.96 19.99
N PRO A 684 -8.55 9.19 20.59
CA PRO A 684 -8.92 10.49 21.11
C PRO A 684 -8.09 10.86 22.34
N ASP A 685 -7.89 12.17 22.52
CA ASP A 685 -7.28 12.75 23.71
C ASP A 685 -8.20 13.77 24.40
N ALA A 686 -8.13 13.78 25.72
CA ALA A 686 -8.76 14.76 26.57
C ALA A 686 -7.70 15.64 27.25
N LEU A 687 -7.95 16.95 27.30
CA LEU A 687 -7.12 17.91 28.03
C LEU A 687 -7.88 18.34 29.28
N THR A 688 -7.23 18.26 30.44
CA THR A 688 -7.79 18.67 31.73
C THR A 688 -6.78 19.52 32.50
N HIS A 689 -7.25 20.42 33.34
CA HIS A 689 -6.38 21.15 34.26
C HIS A 689 -5.92 20.25 35.40
N LYS A 690 -4.67 20.41 35.83
CA LYS A 690 -4.11 19.74 37.01
C LYS A 690 -4.44 20.57 38.24
N PRO A 691 -5.37 20.15 39.13
CA PRO A 691 -5.59 20.84 40.39
C PRO A 691 -4.41 20.46 41.29
N ARG A 692 -3.48 21.39 41.54
CA ARG A 692 -2.43 21.16 42.53
C ARG A 692 -3.05 21.32 43.92
N PRO A 693 -2.94 20.35 44.84
CA PRO A 693 -3.28 20.60 46.23
C PRO A 693 -2.35 21.70 46.74
N LEU A 694 -2.93 22.77 47.28
CA LEU A 694 -2.24 23.84 47.99
C LEU A 694 -1.64 23.27 49.29
N LEU A 695 -0.55 22.52 49.20
CA LEU A 695 0.27 22.15 50.36
C LEU A 695 1.50 23.07 50.38
N LEU A 696 1.27 24.25 50.96
CA LEU A 696 2.11 25.20 51.71
C LEU A 696 3.68 25.15 51.74
N ALA A 697 4.41 24.23 51.10
CA ALA A 697 5.87 24.11 51.30
C ALA A 697 6.76 24.13 50.04
N ARG A 698 6.22 24.19 48.81
CA ARG A 698 7.06 24.24 47.58
C ARG A 698 7.31 25.65 47.02
N ARG A 699 6.97 26.69 47.79
CA ARG A 699 7.18 28.11 47.44
C ARG A 699 8.62 28.58 47.63
N ALA A 700 9.46 27.83 48.34
CA ALA A 700 10.87 28.18 48.54
C ALA A 700 11.83 27.62 47.48
N LEU A 701 11.57 26.45 46.89
CA LEU A 701 12.56 25.78 46.02
C LEU A 701 12.39 25.96 44.49
N ARG A 702 11.37 26.69 44.03
CA ARG A 702 11.13 26.94 42.58
C ARG A 702 11.65 28.26 42.04
N LYS A 703 12.51 28.96 42.80
CA LYS A 703 13.24 30.12 42.28
C LYS A 703 14.48 29.75 41.46
N LEU A 704 14.78 28.47 41.29
CA LEU A 704 15.82 27.99 40.37
C LEU A 704 15.23 26.94 39.41
N GLN A 705 15.04 27.39 38.16
CA GLN A 705 14.86 26.65 36.90
C GLN A 705 13.43 26.34 36.40
N ARG A 706 13.30 26.50 35.08
CA ARG A 706 12.11 26.83 34.26
C ARG A 706 11.12 25.66 34.03
N ARG A 707 9.81 25.94 34.20
CA ARG A 707 8.69 25.72 33.24
C ARG A 707 7.32 25.83 33.97
N GLU A 708 6.41 26.66 33.48
CA GLU A 708 4.98 26.57 33.83
C GLU A 708 4.35 25.42 33.04
N GLN A 709 3.77 24.43 33.73
CA GLN A 709 2.87 23.45 33.14
C GLN A 709 1.53 23.49 33.89
N ARG A 710 0.42 23.66 33.14
CA ARG A 710 -0.94 23.94 33.64
C ARG A 710 -1.99 22.93 33.13
N LEU A 711 -1.64 22.04 32.19
CA LEU A 711 -2.57 21.13 31.50
C LEU A 711 -2.03 19.70 31.47
N VAL A 712 -2.91 18.73 31.73
CA VAL A 712 -2.64 17.30 31.59
C VAL A 712 -3.40 16.78 30.38
N LYS A 713 -2.71 16.00 29.54
CA LYS A 713 -3.29 15.26 28.43
C LYS A 713 -3.51 13.81 28.83
N ILE A 714 -4.72 13.31 28.59
CA ILE A 714 -5.12 11.92 28.84
C ILE A 714 -5.47 11.33 27.48
N SER A 715 -4.77 10.27 27.11
CA SER A 715 -4.93 9.62 25.80
C SER A 715 -5.20 8.13 26.01
N LEU A 716 -6.06 7.57 25.18
CA LEU A 716 -6.14 6.11 25.04
C LEU A 716 -5.12 5.65 24.01
N ILE A 717 -4.48 4.52 24.23
CA ILE A 717 -3.58 3.85 23.26
C ILE A 717 -3.65 2.35 23.48
N TYR A 718 -3.29 1.55 22.49
CA TYR A 718 -3.07 0.11 22.69
C TYR A 718 -1.59 -0.19 22.88
N GLY A 719 -1.29 -1.03 23.88
CA GLY A 719 0.06 -1.54 24.16
C GLY A 719 0.47 -2.69 23.23
N GLY A 720 1.66 -3.23 23.47
CA GLY A 720 2.27 -4.26 22.61
C GLY A 720 1.59 -5.64 22.70
N GLU A 721 0.79 -5.89 23.72
CA GLU A 721 -0.01 -7.10 23.92
C GLU A 721 -1.48 -6.88 23.55
N ASN A 722 -1.78 -5.83 22.77
CA ASN A 722 -3.14 -5.38 22.41
C ASN A 722 -4.05 -5.09 23.60
N GLU A 723 -3.45 -4.69 24.73
CA GLU A 723 -4.14 -4.16 25.89
C GLU A 723 -4.47 -2.68 25.71
N LEU A 724 -5.68 -2.26 26.09
CA LEU A 724 -6.04 -0.84 26.12
C LEU A 724 -5.37 -0.17 27.32
N LEU A 725 -4.72 0.97 27.07
CA LEU A 725 -3.97 1.74 28.06
C LEU A 725 -4.44 3.18 28.13
N VAL A 726 -4.37 3.75 29.32
CA VAL A 726 -4.56 5.18 29.56
C VAL A 726 -3.21 5.82 29.81
N ARG A 727 -2.82 6.78 28.95
CA ARG A 727 -1.60 7.57 29.10
C ARG A 727 -1.93 8.97 29.61
N VAL A 728 -1.40 9.32 30.78
CA VAL A 728 -1.53 10.64 31.39
C VAL A 728 -0.20 11.38 31.29
N THR A 729 -0.17 12.56 30.65
CA THR A 729 1.05 13.35 30.45
C THR A 729 0.91 14.82 30.81
N ASP A 730 1.91 15.40 31.46
CA ASP A 730 1.97 16.84 31.78
C ASP A 730 2.44 17.62 30.54
N ARG A 731 1.70 18.64 30.11
CA ARG A 731 2.00 19.44 28.91
C ARG A 731 2.52 20.83 29.26
#